data_AF-A0A1A9VJS2-F1
#
_entry.id   AF-A0A1A9VJS2-F1
#
_cell.length_a   1.000
_cell.length_b   1.000
_cell.length_c   1.000
_cell.angle_alpha   90.00
_cell.angle_beta   90.00
_cell.angle_gamma   90.00
#
_symmetry.space_group_name_H-M   'P 1'
#
loop_
_entity.id
_entity.type
_entity.pdbx_description
1 polymer ?
#
loop_
_entity_poly.entity_id
_entity_poly.type
_entity_poly.pdbx_seq_one_letter_code
_entity_poly.pdbx_strand_id
1 'polypeptide(L)'
;MMSKQDLLSLMKARHSGRSYDTTRAISQEEMDILMEAVRLTPSCFGDEPWRYVICNKQNNQSAWEKLLNCLDESNQKWAKDAQVLIISLSAKNFRKRGKGENLWASHDTGAANYALMLQAASVNLMAHQMGGFDRDKIVERFNISDDFNVMSVIAVGYEEEGAEINSRSTNNLDWNYRQIDDQSSCDQVIIITMSNAADCFIHIYNADGSRAEMCGNAARCVGYLIMSEKGTEYITIELVNKRILECFKVGDKSIKVNMGKPLLKWHEIPLSTECDTLHLPIELEMLKDPVAVNIGNPHIVFFVDNISEIPLRNLGPKLENHVLFPQKINVSIAQVEKSGEIALRVWERGTGITASCGSAACAALVASTLRGYLTAQQTSVDLPGVDNTLHAIDAKTGKIEWEKELRAPVRGKAAVINNKLVVLTIDNYLYVFDIKDGSSVWAYQNGINEVRGLYSISPTTSNDKIIAPFSNGELIAFNEDGKKLWSQKLATNLLDTQLTDVTTTPRVLGDTLIATNNSYIYGIDVKSGNILWSKSLQVKSVSDIESYYSPLIPAEKQKEGGRIFIVTEDNKIIGLDIKNGETVWASDLIENTQLFAPIVHAHTLWVTSNKGSMLAFPGSESAGKVVKVPGLFFMIDYDLIVIGGGPGGYKCAIAAAKLGLKVACIDKNSIFGGTCLRVGCIPSKALLHSSYQYAHTKNDLSKLGIKIKDASFDLKEMLGYKDARVQELGKGIEYLFSLHKITKINGLGKITSFDQGNLEVSVEDKVLKTKNIVIATGSDVISLPGINIDEKSIISSTGALSLTEVPKKLVVIGAGAIGLEMSSVWRRLGSEVTVVEFFDRIAAAMDGELSKSLLSSLQKQGIKFLLSTKVEGIKQSSNSLSVKVCSVKDNQTNTIEADKVLVAAGRKPCTDGLGIDEKIEKDNRGFVQVNNRYETNVKGIFAIGDVIGGAMLAHKAEEEGVAVAEIIAGQSPHVDYEIIPSVIYTHPAVSSIGKAEEELKNAGYKYKVGKCQFAANGRAKITDDAEGFVKVLTCSRADTILGVHIIGAYADTLINEAAVAMAYGAAAEDIYRICHSHPDINEAFRDACIDAFFKK
;
A
#
# COMPACT_ATOMS: atom_id res chain seq x y z
N MET A 1 9.24 7.35 -38.80
CA MET A 1 8.22 7.47 -37.73
C MET A 1 8.70 6.62 -36.58
N MET A 2 8.83 7.18 -35.37
CA MET A 2 9.15 6.41 -34.16
C MET A 2 8.09 5.34 -33.92
N SER A 3 8.51 4.15 -33.47
CA SER A 3 7.56 3.14 -33.01
C SER A 3 6.92 3.56 -31.68
N LYS A 4 5.77 2.98 -31.34
CA LYS A 4 5.12 3.17 -30.03
C LYS A 4 6.06 2.77 -28.88
N GLN A 5 6.94 1.79 -29.10
CA GLN A 5 7.95 1.33 -28.16
C GLN A 5 9.04 2.39 -27.96
N ASP A 6 9.52 3.01 -29.04
CA ASP A 6 10.54 4.06 -28.99
C ASP A 6 10.02 5.28 -28.25
N LEU A 7 8.77 5.69 -28.53
CA LEU A 7 8.11 6.79 -27.82
C LEU A 7 7.97 6.50 -26.32
N LEU A 8 7.63 5.26 -25.95
CA LEU A 8 7.53 4.83 -24.55
C LEU A 8 8.90 4.84 -23.86
N SER A 9 9.94 4.34 -24.53
CA SER A 9 11.32 4.34 -24.03
C SER A 9 11.83 5.76 -23.82
N LEU A 10 11.49 6.68 -24.74
CA LEU A 10 11.81 8.09 -24.63
C LEU A 10 11.11 8.76 -23.44
N MET A 11 9.82 8.44 -23.23
CA MET A 11 9.05 8.91 -22.09
C MET A 11 9.55 8.34 -20.76
N LYS A 12 10.07 7.10 -20.77
CA LYS A 12 10.69 6.44 -19.60
C LYS A 12 12.07 7.00 -19.26
N ALA A 13 12.87 7.38 -20.26
CA ALA A 13 14.18 8.01 -20.08
C ALA A 13 14.07 9.51 -19.69
N ARG A 14 12.87 10.10 -19.74
CA ARG A 14 12.63 11.50 -19.39
C ARG A 14 12.85 11.72 -17.88
N HIS A 15 14.03 12.22 -17.53
CA HIS A 15 14.40 12.66 -16.19
C HIS A 15 14.43 14.20 -16.11
N SER A 16 13.90 14.77 -15.04
CA SER A 16 13.92 16.22 -14.77
C SER A 16 14.94 16.52 -13.66
N GLY A 17 16.18 16.10 -13.86
CA GLY A 17 17.26 16.32 -12.89
C GLY A 17 17.66 17.79 -12.75
N ARG A 18 18.49 18.07 -11.74
CA ARG A 18 19.02 19.41 -11.41
C ARG A 18 20.54 19.43 -11.32
N SER A 19 21.21 18.35 -11.72
CA SER A 19 22.67 18.22 -11.74
C SER A 19 23.12 18.15 -13.20
N TYR A 20 23.95 19.11 -13.61
CA TYR A 20 24.37 19.30 -14.99
C TYR A 20 25.88 19.16 -15.09
N ASP A 21 26.36 18.43 -16.10
CA ASP A 21 27.78 18.35 -16.42
C ASP A 21 28.27 19.72 -16.91
N THR A 22 29.07 20.41 -16.09
CA THR A 22 29.59 21.75 -16.39
C THR A 22 30.64 21.78 -17.50
N THR A 23 31.18 20.62 -17.90
CA THR A 23 32.32 20.51 -18.83
C THR A 23 31.88 20.35 -20.29
N ARG A 24 30.67 19.81 -20.53
CA ARG A 24 30.19 19.51 -21.87
C ARG A 24 29.35 20.64 -22.47
N ALA A 25 29.62 20.98 -23.72
CA ALA A 25 28.95 22.00 -24.50
C ALA A 25 27.70 21.48 -25.20
N ILE A 26 26.58 22.22 -25.20
CA ILE A 26 25.48 21.97 -26.14
C ILE A 26 25.83 22.61 -27.48
N SER A 27 25.82 21.81 -28.55
CA SER A 27 26.08 22.28 -29.91
C SER A 27 24.91 23.08 -30.48
N GLN A 28 25.17 23.89 -31.52
CA GLN A 28 24.11 24.63 -32.21
C GLN A 28 23.11 23.67 -32.89
N GLU A 29 23.59 22.55 -33.44
CA GLU A 29 22.75 21.53 -34.07
C GLU A 29 21.76 20.91 -33.07
N GLU A 30 22.21 20.58 -31.86
CA GLU A 30 21.33 20.09 -30.80
C GLU A 30 20.27 21.14 -30.41
N MET A 31 20.66 22.40 -30.28
CA MET A 31 19.71 23.48 -30.01
C MET A 31 18.68 23.67 -31.14
N ASP A 32 19.10 23.55 -32.40
CA ASP A 32 18.22 23.65 -33.56
C ASP A 32 17.21 22.49 -33.57
N ILE A 33 17.64 21.28 -33.20
CA ILE A 33 16.75 20.12 -33.04
C ILE A 33 15.69 20.37 -31.96
N LEU A 34 16.06 20.95 -30.81
CA LEU A 34 15.10 21.30 -29.75
C LEU A 34 14.08 22.33 -30.22
N MET A 35 14.53 23.36 -30.93
CA MET A 35 13.66 24.42 -31.44
C MET A 35 12.78 23.95 -32.60
N GLU A 36 13.22 22.98 -33.38
CA GLU A 36 12.41 22.35 -34.42
C GLU A 36 11.26 21.53 -33.83
N ALA A 37 11.50 20.81 -32.72
CA ALA A 37 10.43 20.11 -32.01
C ALA A 37 9.38 21.08 -31.42
N VAL A 38 9.83 22.20 -30.87
CA VAL A 38 8.96 23.33 -30.47
C VAL A 38 8.14 23.83 -31.65
N ARG A 39 8.79 24.08 -32.81
CA ARG A 39 8.13 24.60 -34.01
C ARG A 39 7.07 23.64 -34.55
N LEU A 40 7.30 22.33 -34.46
CA LEU A 40 6.37 21.31 -34.92
C LEU A 40 5.26 20.99 -33.91
N THR A 41 5.25 21.63 -32.74
CA THR A 41 4.22 21.42 -31.73
C THR A 41 2.87 21.89 -32.26
N PRO A 42 1.80 21.09 -32.16
CA PRO A 42 0.46 21.54 -32.49
C PRO A 42 0.02 22.69 -31.57
N SER A 43 -0.60 23.72 -32.15
CA SER A 43 -1.22 24.82 -31.40
C SER A 43 -2.65 25.06 -31.86
N CYS A 44 -3.46 25.64 -30.98
CA CYS A 44 -4.81 26.06 -31.31
C CYS A 44 -4.77 27.02 -32.50
N PHE A 45 -5.54 26.70 -33.54
CA PHE A 45 -5.58 27.43 -34.81
C PHE A 45 -4.24 27.52 -35.56
N GLY A 46 -3.23 26.73 -35.17
CA GLY A 46 -1.87 26.83 -35.71
C GLY A 46 -1.21 28.19 -35.43
N ASP A 47 -1.57 28.84 -34.31
CA ASP A 47 -1.12 30.21 -34.02
C ASP A 47 0.35 30.30 -33.59
N GLU A 48 0.90 29.22 -33.04
CA GLU A 48 2.27 29.11 -32.51
C GLU A 48 2.65 30.30 -31.60
N PRO A 49 1.93 30.45 -30.47
CA PRO A 49 2.02 31.66 -29.63
C PRO A 49 3.31 31.77 -28.83
N TRP A 50 4.16 30.75 -28.82
CA TRP A 50 5.38 30.72 -28.03
C TRP A 50 6.51 31.54 -28.64
N ARG A 51 7.30 32.21 -27.80
CA ARG A 51 8.62 32.75 -28.15
C ARG A 51 9.62 32.32 -27.10
N TYR A 52 10.86 32.10 -27.52
CA TYR A 52 11.93 31.68 -26.62
C TYR A 52 13.09 32.67 -26.69
N VAL A 53 13.58 33.08 -25.52
CA VAL A 53 14.85 33.81 -25.39
C VAL A 53 15.88 32.82 -24.89
N ILE A 54 16.84 32.46 -25.74
CA ILE A 54 17.84 31.43 -25.46
C ILE A 54 19.13 32.13 -25.02
N CYS A 55 19.51 31.94 -23.76
CA CYS A 55 20.77 32.39 -23.21
C CYS A 55 21.73 31.20 -23.11
N ASN A 56 22.66 31.08 -24.06
CA ASN A 56 23.68 30.03 -24.04
C ASN A 56 24.94 30.55 -23.34
N LYS A 57 25.39 29.83 -22.30
CA LYS A 57 26.55 30.21 -21.48
C LYS A 57 27.84 30.35 -22.28
N GLN A 58 28.01 29.56 -23.35
CA GLN A 58 29.22 29.57 -24.17
C GLN A 58 29.23 30.69 -25.21
N ASN A 59 28.07 30.92 -25.85
CA ASN A 59 27.97 31.90 -26.94
C ASN A 59 27.69 33.32 -26.42
N ASN A 60 27.02 33.44 -25.26
CA ASN A 60 26.64 34.72 -24.67
C ASN A 60 26.53 34.61 -23.13
N GLN A 61 27.68 34.45 -22.49
CA GLN A 61 27.80 34.33 -21.03
C GLN A 61 27.11 35.48 -20.28
N SER A 62 27.23 36.72 -20.79
CA SER A 62 26.61 37.89 -20.17
C SER A 62 25.08 37.79 -20.11
N ALA A 63 24.42 37.34 -21.19
CA ALA A 63 22.97 37.14 -21.20
C ALA A 63 22.55 35.96 -20.31
N TRP A 64 23.36 34.91 -20.22
CA TRP A 64 23.13 33.77 -19.33
C TRP A 64 23.23 34.17 -17.85
N GLU A 65 24.28 34.91 -17.45
CA GLU A 65 24.44 35.42 -16.09
C GLU A 65 23.32 36.40 -15.73
N LYS A 66 22.92 37.24 -16.69
CA LYS A 66 21.78 38.15 -16.53
C LYS A 66 20.49 37.41 -16.22
N LEU A 67 20.23 36.28 -16.88
CA LEU A 67 19.05 35.43 -16.63
C LEU A 67 19.18 34.64 -15.32
N LEU A 68 20.36 34.08 -15.02
CA LEU A 68 20.62 33.40 -13.74
C LEU A 68 20.30 34.31 -12.55
N ASN A 69 20.71 35.59 -12.62
CA ASN A 69 20.44 36.61 -11.61
C ASN A 69 18.97 37.07 -11.54
N CYS A 70 18.09 36.53 -12.38
CA CYS A 70 16.64 36.71 -12.26
C CYS A 70 15.95 35.53 -11.57
N LEU A 71 16.67 34.43 -11.31
CA LEU A 71 16.12 33.26 -10.61
C LEU A 71 16.15 33.47 -9.09
N ASP A 72 15.30 32.75 -8.36
CA ASP A 72 15.37 32.71 -6.90
C ASP A 72 16.64 31.98 -6.43
N GLU A 73 17.13 32.28 -5.22
CA GLU A 73 18.37 31.69 -4.67
C GLU A 73 18.39 30.16 -4.72
N SER A 74 17.24 29.52 -4.50
CA SER A 74 17.12 28.05 -4.54
C SER A 74 17.35 27.49 -5.95
N ASN A 75 16.95 28.22 -7.00
CA ASN A 75 17.14 27.83 -8.38
C ASN A 75 18.53 28.20 -8.90
N GLN A 76 19.09 29.33 -8.49
CA GLN A 76 20.46 29.71 -8.83
C GLN A 76 21.49 28.65 -8.41
N LYS A 77 21.30 28.03 -7.23
CA LYS A 77 22.22 27.03 -6.67
C LYS A 77 22.56 25.88 -7.62
N TRP A 78 21.58 25.43 -8.40
CA TRP A 78 21.72 24.29 -9.30
C TRP A 78 21.70 24.68 -10.78
N ALA A 79 20.92 25.71 -11.15
CA ALA A 79 20.83 26.15 -12.54
C ALA A 79 22.12 26.83 -13.04
N LYS A 80 23.00 27.25 -12.13
CA LYS A 80 24.34 27.78 -12.48
C LYS A 80 25.20 26.79 -13.27
N ASP A 81 24.92 25.50 -13.13
CA ASP A 81 25.69 24.42 -13.74
C ASP A 81 25.15 24.05 -15.13
N ALA A 82 23.95 24.53 -15.51
CA ALA A 82 23.37 24.31 -16.82
C ALA A 82 24.07 25.14 -17.93
N GLN A 83 24.20 24.55 -19.11
CA GLN A 83 24.82 25.18 -20.28
C GLN A 83 23.93 26.27 -20.90
N VAL A 84 22.61 26.08 -20.87
CA VAL A 84 21.65 26.99 -21.51
C VAL A 84 20.51 27.30 -20.54
N LEU A 85 20.11 28.57 -20.47
CA LEU A 85 18.88 29.01 -19.81
C LEU A 85 17.96 29.64 -20.85
N ILE A 86 16.69 29.25 -20.84
CA ILE A 86 15.71 29.68 -21.84
C ILE A 86 14.51 30.34 -21.15
N ILE A 87 14.14 31.54 -21.56
CA ILE A 87 12.88 32.17 -21.16
C ILE A 87 11.80 31.70 -22.14
N SER A 88 10.76 31.05 -21.63
CA SER A 88 9.56 30.71 -22.39
C SER A 88 8.53 31.82 -22.25
N LEU A 89 8.08 32.36 -23.38
CA LEU A 89 7.11 33.44 -23.48
C LEU A 89 5.87 32.97 -24.23
N SER A 90 4.68 33.40 -23.80
CA SER A 90 3.43 33.18 -24.54
C SER A 90 2.83 34.50 -25.01
N ALA A 91 2.45 34.61 -26.28
CA ALA A 91 1.80 35.80 -26.82
C ALA A 91 0.40 35.95 -26.21
N LYS A 92 0.05 37.15 -25.73
CA LYS A 92 -1.29 37.45 -25.19
C LYS A 92 -2.36 37.49 -26.28
N ASN A 93 -1.98 37.78 -27.52
CA ASN A 93 -2.89 37.96 -28.66
C ASN A 93 -2.57 36.97 -29.78
N PHE A 94 -3.59 36.65 -30.59
CA PHE A 94 -3.40 35.86 -31.80
C PHE A 94 -2.42 36.53 -32.76
N ARG A 95 -1.58 35.73 -33.43
CA ARG A 95 -0.66 36.22 -34.47
C ARG A 95 -1.39 36.86 -35.65
N LYS A 96 -2.60 36.37 -35.95
CA LYS A 96 -3.47 36.95 -36.98
C LYS A 96 -4.11 38.24 -36.46
N ARG A 97 -3.72 39.37 -37.06
CA ARG A 97 -4.27 40.71 -36.74
C ARG A 97 -5.80 40.71 -36.75
N GLY A 98 -6.40 41.29 -35.71
CA GLY A 98 -7.85 41.48 -35.58
C GLY A 98 -8.60 40.35 -34.84
N LYS A 99 -7.92 39.26 -34.42
CA LYS A 99 -8.55 38.20 -33.63
C LYS A 99 -8.57 38.43 -32.11
N GLY A 100 -7.84 39.44 -31.62
CA GLY A 100 -7.80 39.77 -30.19
C GLY A 100 -7.00 38.78 -29.36
N GLU A 101 -7.35 38.68 -28.08
CA GLU A 101 -6.67 37.88 -27.06
C GLU A 101 -6.68 36.38 -27.40
N ASN A 102 -5.53 35.72 -27.23
CA ASN A 102 -5.37 34.28 -27.37
C ASN A 102 -5.35 33.63 -25.98
N LEU A 103 -6.54 33.26 -25.50
CA LEU A 103 -6.75 32.61 -24.20
C LEU A 103 -6.05 31.24 -24.08
N TRP A 104 -5.69 30.62 -25.21
CA TRP A 104 -5.05 29.31 -25.27
C TRP A 104 -3.52 29.40 -25.29
N ALA A 105 -2.97 30.62 -25.42
CA ALA A 105 -1.55 30.81 -25.66
C ALA A 105 -0.65 30.21 -24.59
N SER A 106 -1.05 30.30 -23.32
CA SER A 106 -0.31 29.72 -22.20
C SER A 106 -0.32 28.19 -22.22
N HIS A 107 -1.45 27.57 -22.59
CA HIS A 107 -1.57 26.12 -22.74
C HIS A 107 -0.71 25.62 -23.91
N ASP A 108 -0.84 26.25 -25.08
CA ASP A 108 -0.09 25.89 -26.28
C ASP A 108 1.42 26.09 -26.10
N THR A 109 1.82 27.15 -25.40
CA THR A 109 3.23 27.36 -25.02
C THR A 109 3.72 26.31 -24.01
N GLY A 110 2.86 25.85 -23.10
CA GLY A 110 3.15 24.73 -22.21
C GLY A 110 3.36 23.41 -22.98
N ALA A 111 2.54 23.13 -23.98
CA ALA A 111 2.71 21.98 -24.87
C ALA A 111 4.02 22.07 -25.67
N ALA A 112 4.40 23.26 -26.14
CA ALA A 112 5.66 23.46 -26.84
C ALA A 112 6.87 23.28 -25.91
N ASN A 113 6.80 23.76 -24.66
CA ASN A 113 7.82 23.47 -23.65
C ASN A 113 7.94 21.96 -23.39
N TYR A 114 6.81 21.23 -23.37
CA TYR A 114 6.82 19.79 -23.21
C TYR A 114 7.50 19.07 -24.38
N ALA A 115 7.20 19.48 -25.62
CA ALA A 115 7.87 18.95 -26.81
C ALA A 115 9.39 19.21 -26.78
N LEU A 116 9.82 20.41 -26.34
CA LEU A 116 11.23 20.74 -26.13
C LEU A 116 11.90 19.76 -25.16
N MET A 117 11.28 19.52 -24.00
CA MET A 117 11.83 18.63 -22.97
C MET A 117 11.87 17.17 -23.44
N LEU A 118 10.87 16.73 -24.19
CA LEU A 118 10.84 15.39 -24.78
C LEU A 118 11.95 15.24 -25.83
N GLN A 119 12.12 16.25 -26.69
CA GLN A 119 13.18 16.25 -27.69
C GLN A 119 14.56 16.28 -27.05
N ALA A 120 14.76 17.03 -25.97
CA ALA A 120 16.01 17.04 -25.20
C ALA A 120 16.36 15.63 -24.71
N ALA A 121 15.41 14.93 -24.07
CA ALA A 121 15.64 13.57 -23.63
C ALA A 121 16.02 12.63 -24.79
N SER A 122 15.43 12.81 -25.98
CA SER A 122 15.75 11.98 -27.15
C SER A 122 17.17 12.12 -27.68
N VAL A 123 17.80 13.28 -27.44
CA VAL A 123 19.18 13.56 -27.87
C VAL A 123 20.17 13.50 -26.70
N ASN A 124 19.78 12.82 -25.60
CA ASN A 124 20.58 12.68 -24.37
C ASN A 124 20.92 14.01 -23.69
N LEU A 125 20.03 14.99 -23.79
CA LEU A 125 20.08 16.24 -23.02
C LEU A 125 19.02 16.22 -21.92
N MET A 126 19.33 16.89 -20.81
CA MET A 126 18.41 17.15 -19.72
C MET A 126 17.83 18.55 -19.87
N ALA A 127 16.51 18.69 -19.68
CA ALA A 127 15.82 19.97 -19.66
C ALA A 127 14.88 20.07 -18.45
N HIS A 128 15.04 21.12 -17.64
CA HIS A 128 14.27 21.36 -16.40
C HIS A 128 13.55 22.72 -16.46
N GLN A 129 12.22 22.69 -16.55
CA GLN A 129 11.38 23.88 -16.46
C GLN A 129 11.20 24.30 -14.99
N MET A 130 11.30 25.59 -14.69
CA MET A 130 11.22 26.12 -13.32
C MET A 130 10.32 27.36 -13.22
N GLY A 131 9.68 27.51 -12.06
CA GLY A 131 8.78 28.63 -11.71
C GLY A 131 9.38 29.67 -10.75
N GLY A 132 10.49 29.36 -10.06
CA GLY A 132 11.10 30.26 -9.06
C GLY A 132 12.03 31.28 -9.71
N PHE A 133 11.45 32.34 -10.25
CA PHE A 133 12.14 33.46 -10.88
C PHE A 133 11.31 34.75 -10.78
N ASP A 134 11.99 35.89 -10.86
CA ASP A 134 11.40 37.21 -10.80
C ASP A 134 10.95 37.67 -12.19
N ARG A 135 9.63 37.66 -12.41
CA ARG A 135 9.02 38.01 -13.70
C ARG A 135 9.28 39.45 -14.10
N ASP A 136 9.16 40.38 -13.16
CA ASP A 136 9.31 41.82 -13.44
C ASP A 136 10.76 42.14 -13.81
N LYS A 137 11.72 41.53 -13.11
CA LYS A 137 13.15 41.62 -13.49
C LYS A 137 13.41 41.04 -14.88
N ILE A 138 12.79 39.92 -15.27
CA ILE A 138 12.96 39.36 -16.61
C ILE A 138 12.40 40.31 -17.67
N VAL A 139 11.21 40.86 -17.45
CA VAL A 139 10.56 41.82 -18.37
C VAL A 139 11.46 43.04 -18.59
N GLU A 140 11.93 43.66 -17.50
CA GLU A 140 12.81 44.83 -17.55
C GLU A 140 14.16 44.51 -18.21
N ARG A 141 14.81 43.41 -17.81
CA ARG A 141 16.17 43.08 -18.24
C ARG A 141 16.24 42.60 -19.68
N PHE A 142 15.24 41.91 -20.18
CA PHE A 142 15.22 41.37 -21.54
C PHE A 142 14.34 42.19 -22.49
N ASN A 143 13.82 43.34 -22.04
CA ASN A 143 12.92 44.21 -22.81
C ASN A 143 11.75 43.42 -23.42
N ILE A 144 11.11 42.58 -22.60
CA ILE A 144 9.97 41.79 -23.05
C ILE A 144 8.76 42.72 -23.22
N SER A 145 8.17 42.74 -24.41
CA SER A 145 6.97 43.53 -24.70
C SER A 145 5.77 43.06 -23.88
N ASP A 146 4.89 43.99 -23.51
CA ASP A 146 3.61 43.70 -22.85
C ASP A 146 2.69 42.78 -23.65
N ASP A 147 2.97 42.54 -24.93
CA ASP A 147 2.26 41.57 -25.76
C ASP A 147 2.57 40.11 -25.36
N PHE A 148 3.51 39.86 -24.44
CA PHE A 148 3.92 38.52 -24.02
C PHE A 148 3.80 38.33 -22.51
N ASN A 149 3.48 37.10 -22.09
CA ASN A 149 3.57 36.62 -20.72
C ASN A 149 4.84 35.79 -20.55
N VAL A 150 5.62 36.06 -19.49
CA VAL A 150 6.74 35.21 -19.09
C VAL A 150 6.20 33.96 -18.39
N MET A 151 6.31 32.81 -19.06
CA MET A 151 5.73 31.54 -18.61
C MET A 151 6.64 30.82 -17.62
N SER A 152 7.88 30.58 -18.03
CA SER A 152 8.85 29.80 -17.26
C SER A 152 10.28 30.07 -17.71
N VAL A 153 11.26 29.71 -16.87
CA VAL A 153 12.64 29.53 -17.30
C VAL A 153 12.92 28.03 -17.45
N ILE A 154 13.70 27.63 -18.44
CA ILE A 154 14.10 26.24 -18.69
C ILE A 154 15.62 26.16 -18.69
N ALA A 155 16.19 25.31 -17.84
CA ALA A 155 17.61 24.97 -17.87
C ALA A 155 17.82 23.76 -18.78
N VAL A 156 18.86 23.80 -19.62
CA VAL A 156 19.22 22.70 -20.54
C VAL A 156 20.72 22.42 -20.46
N GLY A 157 21.09 21.14 -20.40
CA GLY A 157 22.47 20.68 -20.26
C GLY A 157 22.58 19.16 -20.34
N TYR A 158 23.80 18.63 -20.27
CA TYR A 158 24.00 17.19 -20.09
C TYR A 158 23.89 16.82 -18.60
N GLU A 159 23.45 15.61 -18.31
CA GLU A 159 23.43 15.09 -16.94
C GLU A 159 24.87 14.79 -16.46
N GLU A 160 25.15 15.05 -15.18
CA GLU A 160 26.46 14.77 -14.57
C GLU A 160 26.70 13.26 -14.44
N GLU A 161 27.86 12.78 -14.93
CA GLU A 161 28.23 11.36 -14.91
C GLU A 161 28.41 10.88 -13.45
N GLY A 162 27.56 9.94 -13.01
CA GLY A 162 27.61 9.39 -11.64
C GLY A 162 26.67 10.06 -10.62
N ALA A 163 25.77 10.95 -11.05
CA ALA A 163 24.70 11.44 -10.19
C ALA A 163 23.76 10.27 -9.79
N GLU A 164 23.68 9.95 -8.50
CA GLU A 164 22.74 8.96 -7.97
C GLU A 164 21.30 9.38 -8.27
N ILE A 165 20.63 8.62 -9.13
CA ILE A 165 19.19 8.73 -9.35
C ILE A 165 18.49 8.20 -8.09
N ASN A 166 17.98 9.10 -7.24
CA ASN A 166 16.94 8.75 -6.28
C ASN A 166 15.68 8.37 -7.08
N SER A 167 15.62 7.10 -7.48
CA SER A 167 14.59 6.56 -8.36
C SER A 167 13.21 6.67 -7.71
N ARG A 168 12.44 7.69 -8.13
CA ARG A 168 10.98 7.54 -8.18
C ARG A 168 10.69 6.56 -9.31
N SER A 169 10.38 5.32 -8.93
CA SER A 169 10.08 4.18 -9.77
C SER A 169 9.02 4.48 -10.84
N THR A 170 9.40 4.36 -12.12
CA THR A 170 8.50 4.47 -13.28
C THR A 170 8.28 3.14 -14.00
N ASN A 171 8.66 2.00 -13.41
CA ASN A 171 8.59 0.69 -14.08
C ASN A 171 7.42 -0.22 -13.68
N ASN A 172 6.50 0.19 -12.80
CA ASN A 172 5.29 -0.60 -12.51
C ASN A 172 4.02 0.19 -12.86
N LEU A 173 3.53 0.01 -14.09
CA LEU A 173 2.15 0.38 -14.46
C LEU A 173 1.37 -0.92 -14.75
N ASP A 174 1.43 -1.87 -13.82
CA ASP A 174 0.38 -2.87 -13.61
C ASP A 174 -0.29 -2.52 -12.28
N TRP A 175 -1.40 -1.77 -12.35
CA TRP A 175 -2.03 -1.17 -11.17
C TRP A 175 -2.84 -2.25 -10.44
N ASN A 176 -2.25 -2.81 -9.37
CA ASN A 176 -2.92 -3.74 -8.48
C ASN A 176 -3.72 -2.96 -7.41
N TYR A 177 -5.02 -2.78 -7.65
CA TYR A 177 -5.92 -1.86 -6.93
C TYR A 177 -6.08 -2.05 -5.41
N ARG A 178 -5.53 -3.13 -4.84
CA ARG A 178 -5.62 -3.41 -3.40
C ARG A 178 -4.62 -2.61 -2.55
N GLN A 179 -3.72 -1.83 -3.14
CA GLN A 179 -2.76 -0.99 -2.41
C GLN A 179 -3.35 0.30 -1.81
N ILE A 180 -4.60 0.67 -2.10
CA ILE A 180 -5.20 1.93 -1.63
C ILE A 180 -5.97 1.77 -0.31
N ASP A 181 -6.25 0.53 0.09
CA ASP A 181 -6.98 0.14 1.32
C ASP A 181 -6.31 0.66 2.62
N ASP A 182 -4.99 0.90 2.60
CA ASP A 182 -4.23 1.32 3.79
C ASP A 182 -4.08 2.86 3.94
N GLN A 183 -4.66 3.64 3.02
CA GLN A 183 -4.79 5.09 3.18
C GLN A 183 -6.23 5.42 3.59
N SER A 184 -6.42 5.57 4.90
CA SER A 184 -7.64 6.05 5.55
C SER A 184 -7.99 7.51 5.16
N SER A 185 -8.32 7.75 3.90
CA SER A 185 -8.77 9.06 3.43
C SER A 185 -9.73 9.06 2.22
N CYS A 186 -10.12 7.90 1.65
CA CYS A 186 -11.09 7.89 0.54
C CYS A 186 -12.14 6.77 0.65
N ASP A 187 -13.40 7.11 0.33
CA ASP A 187 -14.56 6.21 0.38
C ASP A 187 -14.55 5.15 -0.73
N GLN A 188 -14.03 5.54 -1.91
CA GLN A 188 -13.97 4.73 -3.13
C GLN A 188 -12.78 5.12 -4.00
N VAL A 189 -12.23 4.15 -4.73
CA VAL A 189 -11.22 4.35 -5.77
C VAL A 189 -11.85 4.14 -7.15
N ILE A 190 -11.64 5.13 -8.04
CA ILE A 190 -12.19 5.13 -9.40
C ILE A 190 -11.08 4.91 -10.41
N ILE A 191 -11.25 3.90 -11.27
CA ILE A 191 -10.41 3.66 -12.45
C ILE A 191 -11.16 4.16 -13.66
N ILE A 192 -10.52 4.96 -14.49
CA ILE A 192 -11.03 5.34 -15.80
C ILE A 192 -10.25 4.54 -16.85
N THR A 193 -10.96 3.74 -17.64
CA THR A 193 -10.39 2.97 -18.75
C THR A 193 -11.11 3.30 -20.06
N MET A 194 -10.57 2.83 -21.18
CA MET A 194 -11.24 3.00 -22.47
C MET A 194 -12.51 2.14 -22.51
N SER A 195 -13.62 2.76 -22.93
CA SER A 195 -14.87 2.06 -23.23
C SER A 195 -14.99 1.82 -24.73
N ASN A 196 -15.68 0.73 -25.11
CA ASN A 196 -16.06 0.47 -26.50
C ASN A 196 -17.47 0.98 -26.84
N ALA A 197 -18.21 1.50 -25.85
CA ALA A 197 -19.62 1.88 -25.96
C ALA A 197 -19.95 3.30 -25.45
N ALA A 198 -19.03 3.94 -24.72
CA ALA A 198 -19.19 5.27 -24.12
C ALA A 198 -17.85 6.05 -24.17
N ASP A 199 -17.84 7.29 -23.68
CA ASP A 199 -16.64 8.13 -23.68
C ASP A 199 -15.52 7.61 -22.78
N CYS A 200 -15.89 6.91 -21.70
CA CYS A 200 -14.98 6.19 -20.84
C CYS A 200 -15.72 5.05 -20.12
N PHE A 201 -14.96 4.09 -19.61
CA PHE A 201 -15.44 3.06 -18.71
C PHE A 201 -14.95 3.39 -17.30
N ILE A 202 -15.80 3.24 -16.28
CA ILE A 202 -15.36 3.36 -14.88
C ILE A 202 -15.45 2.05 -14.11
N HIS A 203 -14.38 1.74 -13.40
CA HIS A 203 -14.39 0.71 -12.36
C HIS A 203 -14.38 1.39 -11.00
N ILE A 204 -15.26 0.94 -10.10
CA ILE A 204 -15.45 1.53 -8.78
C ILE A 204 -15.13 0.45 -7.73
N TYR A 205 -14.23 0.77 -6.82
CA TYR A 205 -13.86 -0.08 -5.69
C TYR A 205 -14.15 0.68 -4.40
N ASN A 206 -14.90 0.05 -3.50
CA ASN A 206 -15.17 0.57 -2.16
C ASN A 206 -13.94 0.41 -1.26
N ALA A 207 -13.98 1.07 -0.10
CA ALA A 207 -12.93 1.01 0.90
C ALA A 207 -12.62 -0.44 1.34
N ASP A 208 -13.62 -1.30 1.53
CA ASP A 208 -13.41 -2.73 1.87
C ASP A 208 -12.89 -3.61 0.70
N GLY A 209 -12.54 -3.00 -0.43
CA GLY A 209 -12.07 -3.68 -1.64
C GLY A 209 -13.18 -4.30 -2.49
N SER A 210 -14.45 -4.25 -2.08
CA SER A 210 -15.57 -4.70 -2.90
C SER A 210 -15.78 -3.80 -4.13
N ARG A 211 -16.36 -4.35 -5.20
CA ARG A 211 -16.70 -3.57 -6.40
C ARG A 211 -18.10 -3.00 -6.28
N ALA A 212 -18.24 -1.71 -6.53
CA ALA A 212 -19.55 -1.08 -6.68
C ALA A 212 -19.94 -0.97 -8.16
N GLU A 213 -21.22 -1.17 -8.44
CA GLU A 213 -21.77 -1.15 -9.79
C GLU A 213 -22.07 0.27 -10.24
N MET A 214 -22.29 1.19 -9.31
CA MET A 214 -22.63 2.57 -9.59
C MET A 214 -22.30 3.49 -8.41
N CYS A 215 -21.77 4.67 -8.71
CA CYS A 215 -21.64 5.77 -7.75
C CYS A 215 -21.88 7.11 -8.47
N GLY A 216 -22.86 7.88 -7.97
CA GLY A 216 -23.18 9.19 -8.54
C GLY A 216 -22.07 10.23 -8.34
N ASN A 217 -21.35 10.18 -7.22
CA ASN A 217 -20.21 11.07 -6.96
C ASN A 217 -19.04 10.77 -7.90
N ALA A 218 -18.69 9.49 -8.06
CA ALA A 218 -17.69 9.06 -9.02
C ALA A 218 -18.01 9.54 -10.44
N ALA A 219 -19.26 9.33 -10.90
CA ALA A 219 -19.69 9.76 -12.22
C ALA A 219 -19.62 11.29 -12.41
N ARG A 220 -19.92 12.09 -11.37
CA ARG A 220 -19.75 13.55 -11.39
C ARG A 220 -18.29 13.96 -11.50
N CYS A 221 -17.41 13.36 -10.70
CA CYS A 221 -15.98 13.65 -10.71
C CYS A 221 -15.35 13.27 -12.05
N VAL A 222 -15.61 12.07 -12.55
CA VAL A 222 -15.14 11.61 -13.87
C VAL A 222 -15.75 12.45 -14.98
N GLY A 223 -17.04 12.77 -14.87
CA GLY A 223 -17.74 13.71 -15.74
C GLY A 223 -16.99 15.02 -15.88
N TYR A 224 -16.73 15.68 -14.75
CA TYR A 224 -15.98 16.95 -14.72
C TYR A 224 -14.59 16.83 -15.33
N LEU A 225 -13.84 15.78 -14.97
CA LEU A 225 -12.47 15.57 -15.46
C LEU A 225 -12.44 15.40 -16.98
N ILE A 226 -13.22 14.46 -17.51
CA ILE A 226 -13.25 14.16 -18.95
C ILE A 226 -13.86 15.31 -19.75
N MET A 227 -14.89 15.99 -19.22
CA MET A 227 -15.45 17.19 -19.85
C MET A 227 -14.43 18.34 -19.91
N SER A 228 -13.67 18.55 -18.83
CA SER A 228 -12.63 19.58 -18.77
C SER A 228 -11.49 19.27 -19.73
N GLU A 229 -11.12 18.00 -19.87
CA GLU A 229 -10.07 17.54 -20.78
C GLU A 229 -10.51 17.59 -22.26
N LYS A 230 -11.74 17.14 -22.55
CA LYS A 230 -12.28 17.11 -23.92
C LYS A 230 -12.90 18.44 -24.38
N GLY A 231 -13.08 19.40 -23.47
CA GLY A 231 -13.79 20.66 -23.77
C GLY A 231 -15.25 20.47 -24.17
N THR A 232 -15.91 19.44 -23.64
CA THR A 232 -17.32 19.12 -23.92
C THR A 232 -18.18 19.36 -22.68
N GLU A 233 -19.46 19.65 -22.87
CA GLU A 233 -20.44 19.79 -21.78
C GLU A 233 -21.26 18.51 -21.56
N TYR A 234 -21.03 17.47 -22.37
CA TYR A 234 -21.75 16.21 -22.34
C TYR A 234 -20.79 15.04 -22.55
N ILE A 235 -20.91 14.00 -21.73
CA ILE A 235 -20.23 12.72 -21.92
C ILE A 235 -21.10 11.55 -21.49
N THR A 236 -20.72 10.36 -21.95
CA THR A 236 -21.29 9.08 -21.54
C THR A 236 -20.28 8.24 -20.77
N ILE A 237 -20.69 7.55 -19.70
CA ILE A 237 -19.83 6.70 -18.87
C ILE A 237 -20.40 5.29 -18.81
N GLU A 238 -19.63 4.30 -19.28
CA GLU A 238 -19.98 2.87 -19.16
C GLU A 238 -19.59 2.31 -17.78
N LEU A 239 -20.48 1.50 -17.20
CA LEU A 239 -20.31 0.86 -15.89
C LEU A 239 -20.17 -0.66 -16.01
N VAL A 240 -19.71 -1.30 -14.92
CA VAL A 240 -19.55 -2.77 -14.82
C VAL A 240 -20.85 -3.56 -15.00
N ASN A 241 -22.01 -2.96 -14.71
CA ASN A 241 -23.33 -3.57 -14.95
C ASN A 241 -23.85 -3.31 -16.39
N LYS A 242 -23.01 -2.82 -17.29
CA LYS A 242 -23.31 -2.46 -18.69
C LYS A 242 -24.31 -1.31 -18.85
N ARG A 243 -24.62 -0.55 -17.79
CA ARG A 243 -25.35 0.71 -17.92
C ARG A 243 -24.41 1.79 -18.44
N ILE A 244 -24.98 2.71 -19.21
CA ILE A 244 -24.31 3.92 -19.66
C ILE A 244 -24.99 5.09 -18.94
N LEU A 245 -24.22 5.85 -18.18
CA LEU A 245 -24.66 7.09 -17.55
C LEU A 245 -24.40 8.27 -18.47
N GLU A 246 -25.33 9.21 -18.49
CA GLU A 246 -25.17 10.48 -19.19
C GLU A 246 -24.80 11.56 -18.18
N CYS A 247 -23.70 12.26 -18.41
CA CYS A 247 -23.25 13.37 -17.58
C CYS A 247 -23.39 14.67 -18.38
N PHE A 248 -23.84 15.73 -17.71
CA PHE A 248 -24.05 17.06 -18.28
C PHE A 248 -23.39 18.12 -17.40
N LYS A 249 -22.62 19.03 -17.98
CA LYS A 249 -22.16 20.23 -17.29
C LYS A 249 -23.34 21.19 -17.16
N VAL A 250 -23.61 21.67 -15.95
CA VAL A 250 -24.71 22.61 -15.64
C VAL A 250 -24.23 23.90 -14.98
N GLY A 251 -22.92 24.06 -14.84
CA GLY A 251 -22.23 25.24 -14.29
C GLY A 251 -20.72 25.02 -14.30
N ASP A 252 -19.93 26.01 -13.85
CA ASP A 252 -18.47 25.99 -13.96
C ASP A 252 -17.81 24.79 -13.26
N LYS A 253 -18.37 24.34 -12.14
CA LYS A 253 -17.92 23.15 -11.37
C LYS A 253 -19.06 22.21 -11.00
N SER A 254 -20.18 22.27 -11.73
CA SER A 254 -21.39 21.53 -11.40
C SER A 254 -21.72 20.53 -12.51
N ILE A 255 -21.74 19.24 -12.15
CA ILE A 255 -22.08 18.14 -13.05
C ILE A 255 -23.40 17.51 -12.62
N LYS A 256 -24.33 17.43 -13.57
CA LYS A 256 -25.57 16.66 -13.45
C LYS A 256 -25.36 15.29 -14.07
N VAL A 257 -25.82 14.23 -13.40
CA VAL A 257 -25.73 12.85 -13.89
C VAL A 257 -27.14 12.28 -14.00
N ASN A 258 -27.46 11.70 -15.14
CA ASN A 258 -28.67 10.91 -15.32
C ASN A 258 -28.43 9.51 -14.76
N MET A 259 -28.98 9.22 -13.58
CA MET A 259 -28.82 7.92 -12.90
C MET A 259 -29.66 6.79 -13.53
N GLY A 260 -30.46 7.12 -14.55
CA GLY A 260 -31.34 6.17 -15.22
C GLY A 260 -32.62 5.85 -14.45
N LYS A 261 -33.41 4.92 -14.98
CA LYS A 261 -34.71 4.55 -14.41
C LYS A 261 -34.53 3.73 -13.11
N PRO A 262 -35.27 4.05 -12.03
CA PRO A 262 -35.29 3.22 -10.84
C PRO A 262 -35.92 1.85 -11.14
N LEU A 263 -35.35 0.81 -10.56
CA LEU A 263 -35.92 -0.54 -10.54
C LEU A 263 -36.59 -0.78 -9.20
N LEU A 264 -37.82 -1.30 -9.24
CA LEU A 264 -38.71 -1.36 -8.08
C LEU A 264 -39.18 -2.78 -7.76
N LYS A 265 -38.93 -3.76 -8.64
CA LYS A 265 -39.35 -5.14 -8.37
C LYS A 265 -38.37 -5.83 -7.43
N TRP A 266 -38.87 -6.70 -6.57
CA TRP A 266 -38.06 -7.41 -5.57
C TRP A 266 -36.83 -8.13 -6.17
N HIS A 267 -37.01 -8.79 -7.32
CA HIS A 267 -35.94 -9.51 -8.02
C HIS A 267 -34.94 -8.57 -8.72
N GLU A 268 -35.25 -7.29 -8.86
CA GLU A 268 -34.35 -6.26 -9.38
C GLU A 268 -33.56 -5.57 -8.24
N ILE A 269 -34.01 -5.68 -6.99
CA ILE A 269 -33.39 -5.09 -5.79
C ILE A 269 -32.74 -6.21 -4.93
N PRO A 270 -31.98 -7.09 -5.59
CA PRO A 270 -31.68 -8.49 -5.23
C PRO A 270 -32.17 -8.98 -3.84
N LEU A 271 -33.48 -9.03 -3.61
CA LEU A 271 -34.05 -9.48 -2.32
C LEU A 271 -34.06 -11.01 -2.25
N SER A 272 -33.84 -11.59 -1.06
CA SER A 272 -33.83 -13.06 -0.87
C SER A 272 -35.22 -13.70 -0.93
N THR A 273 -36.29 -12.92 -0.90
CA THR A 273 -37.68 -13.42 -0.95
C THR A 273 -38.58 -12.38 -1.63
N GLU A 274 -39.65 -12.84 -2.26
CA GLU A 274 -40.69 -11.98 -2.84
C GLU A 274 -41.42 -11.18 -1.76
N CYS A 275 -41.42 -9.86 -1.89
CA CYS A 275 -42.08 -8.95 -0.96
C CYS A 275 -42.44 -7.61 -1.63
N ASP A 276 -43.31 -6.84 -0.97
CA ASP A 276 -43.61 -5.47 -1.36
C ASP A 276 -42.42 -4.56 -1.04
N THR A 277 -41.84 -3.97 -2.08
CA THR A 277 -40.66 -3.12 -1.97
C THR A 277 -40.99 -1.71 -1.47
N LEU A 278 -42.26 -1.33 -1.41
CA LEU A 278 -42.73 -0.09 -0.78
C LEU A 278 -42.95 -0.21 0.73
N HIS A 279 -43.14 -1.45 1.19
CA HIS A 279 -43.48 -1.79 2.57
C HIS A 279 -42.74 -3.07 2.97
N LEU A 280 -41.44 -2.95 3.19
CA LEU A 280 -40.65 -4.10 3.60
C LEU A 280 -40.96 -4.48 5.06
N PRO A 281 -41.06 -5.78 5.38
CA PRO A 281 -41.31 -6.27 6.74
C PRO A 281 -40.02 -6.24 7.57
N ILE A 282 -39.36 -5.08 7.63
CA ILE A 282 -38.16 -4.85 8.43
C ILE A 282 -38.54 -3.90 9.56
N GLU A 283 -38.36 -4.40 10.78
CA GLU A 283 -38.47 -3.62 12.01
C GLU A 283 -37.21 -3.91 12.84
N LEU A 284 -36.39 -2.88 13.03
CA LEU A 284 -35.17 -2.94 13.81
C LEU A 284 -35.09 -1.71 14.70
N GLU A 285 -35.27 -1.93 15.99
CA GLU A 285 -35.26 -0.88 17.01
C GLU A 285 -36.29 0.22 16.69
N MET A 286 -35.84 1.43 16.36
CA MET A 286 -36.71 2.57 16.02
C MET A 286 -37.02 2.71 14.52
N LEU A 287 -36.42 1.85 13.68
CA LEU A 287 -36.56 1.88 12.24
C LEU A 287 -37.53 0.80 11.77
N LYS A 288 -38.58 1.19 11.04
CA LYS A 288 -39.61 0.28 10.54
C LYS A 288 -40.07 0.64 9.15
N ASP A 289 -40.62 -0.34 8.45
CA ASP A 289 -41.34 -0.17 7.17
C ASP A 289 -40.55 0.61 6.10
N PRO A 290 -39.31 0.19 5.75
CA PRO A 290 -38.51 0.88 4.75
C PRO A 290 -39.01 0.61 3.33
N VAL A 291 -38.60 1.49 2.42
CA VAL A 291 -38.75 1.32 0.97
C VAL A 291 -37.43 0.80 0.39
N ALA A 292 -37.47 -0.23 -0.44
CA ALA A 292 -36.33 -0.68 -1.24
C ALA A 292 -36.43 -0.19 -2.68
N VAL A 293 -35.32 0.37 -3.18
CA VAL A 293 -35.20 0.89 -4.55
C VAL A 293 -33.82 0.54 -5.09
N ASN A 294 -33.72 0.19 -6.37
CA ASN A 294 -32.43 0.01 -7.03
C ASN A 294 -32.22 1.09 -8.10
N ILE A 295 -31.23 1.96 -7.88
CA ILE A 295 -30.88 3.08 -8.78
C ILE A 295 -29.71 2.69 -9.73
N GLY A 296 -29.31 1.42 -9.72
CA GLY A 296 -28.09 0.89 -10.35
C GLY A 296 -27.28 0.05 -9.35
N ASN A 297 -27.43 0.39 -8.07
CA ASN A 297 -27.11 -0.38 -6.88
C ASN A 297 -28.34 -0.35 -5.92
N PRO A 298 -28.51 -1.36 -5.05
CA PRO A 298 -29.67 -1.45 -4.17
C PRO A 298 -29.56 -0.50 -2.96
N HIS A 299 -30.68 0.12 -2.61
CA HIS A 299 -30.86 1.01 -1.45
C HIS A 299 -32.11 0.63 -0.66
N ILE A 300 -32.03 0.73 0.66
CA ILE A 300 -33.20 0.79 1.55
C ILE A 300 -33.30 2.18 2.17
N VAL A 301 -34.50 2.73 2.21
CA VAL A 301 -34.78 4.08 2.72
C VAL A 301 -35.79 3.99 3.86
N PHE A 302 -35.38 4.44 5.04
CA PHE A 302 -36.25 4.62 6.20
C PHE A 302 -36.65 6.08 6.32
N PHE A 303 -37.89 6.32 6.73
CA PHE A 303 -38.42 7.66 6.98
C PHE A 303 -38.59 7.91 8.47
N VAL A 304 -38.02 9.01 8.97
CA VAL A 304 -38.00 9.35 10.40
C VAL A 304 -38.32 10.84 10.61
N ASP A 305 -38.86 11.18 11.78
CA ASP A 305 -39.17 12.57 12.14
C ASP A 305 -37.92 13.37 12.55
N ASN A 306 -36.94 12.72 13.19
CA ASN A 306 -35.68 13.33 13.59
C ASN A 306 -34.49 12.44 13.21
N ILE A 307 -33.81 12.80 12.14
CA ILE A 307 -32.69 12.04 11.58
C ILE A 307 -31.44 12.03 12.47
N SER A 308 -31.26 13.04 13.34
CA SER A 308 -30.11 13.15 14.25
C SER A 308 -30.20 12.18 15.43
N GLU A 309 -31.39 11.66 15.75
CA GLU A 309 -31.59 10.71 16.84
C GLU A 309 -31.27 9.26 16.43
N ILE A 310 -31.09 9.00 15.13
CA ILE A 310 -30.87 7.64 14.62
C ILE A 310 -29.38 7.26 14.77
N PRO A 311 -29.03 6.22 15.55
CA PRO A 311 -27.65 5.79 15.73
C PRO A 311 -27.18 4.95 14.52
N LEU A 312 -27.07 5.59 13.34
CA LEU A 312 -26.80 4.92 12.07
C LEU A 312 -25.49 4.11 12.07
N ARG A 313 -24.49 4.51 12.87
CA ARG A 313 -23.24 3.76 13.02
C ARG A 313 -23.45 2.36 13.63
N ASN A 314 -24.44 2.24 14.52
CA ASN A 314 -24.78 0.99 15.20
C ASN A 314 -25.77 0.15 14.37
N LEU A 315 -26.69 0.81 13.68
CA LEU A 315 -27.76 0.16 12.91
C LEU A 315 -27.33 -0.23 11.49
N GLY A 316 -26.45 0.56 10.88
CA GLY A 316 -25.95 0.40 9.51
C GLY A 316 -25.40 -1.01 9.23
N PRO A 317 -24.43 -1.53 10.01
CA PRO A 317 -23.88 -2.87 9.79
C PRO A 317 -24.93 -3.98 9.88
N LYS A 318 -25.91 -3.84 10.79
CA LYS A 318 -26.99 -4.82 10.98
C LYS A 318 -27.93 -4.84 9.78
N LEU A 319 -28.24 -3.66 9.23
CA LEU A 319 -29.13 -3.47 8.10
C LEU A 319 -28.47 -3.81 6.77
N GLU A 320 -27.19 -3.44 6.61
CA GLU A 320 -26.37 -3.81 5.44
C GLU A 320 -26.36 -5.34 5.24
N ASN A 321 -26.24 -6.10 6.32
CA ASN A 321 -26.14 -7.57 6.31
C ASN A 321 -27.46 -8.27 6.66
N HIS A 322 -28.60 -7.56 6.62
CA HIS A 322 -29.89 -8.15 6.96
C HIS A 322 -30.24 -9.29 6.00
N VAL A 323 -30.89 -10.35 6.49
CA VAL A 323 -31.16 -11.61 5.75
C VAL A 323 -31.94 -11.43 4.45
N LEU A 324 -32.69 -10.33 4.32
CA LEU A 324 -33.39 -9.95 3.10
C LEU A 324 -32.47 -9.49 1.97
N PHE A 325 -31.21 -9.16 2.26
CA PHE A 325 -30.24 -8.58 1.32
C PHE A 325 -28.98 -9.47 1.22
N PRO A 326 -29.06 -10.60 0.50
CA PRO A 326 -27.94 -11.55 0.38
C PRO A 326 -26.69 -10.97 -0.29
N GLN A 327 -26.83 -9.84 -1.00
CA GLN A 327 -25.72 -9.13 -1.66
C GLN A 327 -25.35 -7.81 -0.96
N LYS A 328 -25.77 -7.66 0.30
CA LYS A 328 -25.70 -6.42 1.07
C LYS A 328 -26.47 -5.25 0.46
N ILE A 329 -26.75 -4.22 1.25
CA ILE A 329 -27.53 -3.05 0.78
C ILE A 329 -27.03 -1.72 1.36
N ASN A 330 -27.18 -0.64 0.58
CA ASN A 330 -26.98 0.71 1.08
C ASN A 330 -28.18 1.10 1.96
N VAL A 331 -27.92 1.64 3.15
CA VAL A 331 -28.95 2.03 4.11
C VAL A 331 -29.05 3.55 4.12
N SER A 332 -30.25 4.08 3.95
CA SER A 332 -30.53 5.50 3.91
C SER A 332 -31.59 5.85 4.94
N ILE A 333 -31.32 6.85 5.77
CA ILE A 333 -32.27 7.42 6.72
C ILE A 333 -32.65 8.79 6.19
N ALA A 334 -33.93 9.01 5.93
CA ALA A 334 -34.47 10.22 5.34
C ALA A 334 -35.45 10.90 6.31
N GLN A 335 -35.31 12.20 6.47
CA GLN A 335 -36.29 13.07 7.09
C GLN A 335 -36.82 14.02 6.01
N VAL A 336 -38.12 13.98 5.77
CA VAL A 336 -38.77 14.84 4.78
C VAL A 336 -39.30 16.08 5.49
N GLU A 337 -38.73 17.23 5.15
CA GLU A 337 -39.11 18.51 5.74
C GLU A 337 -40.44 19.01 5.19
N LYS A 338 -41.13 19.87 5.96
CA LYS A 338 -42.36 20.52 5.50
C LYS A 338 -42.14 21.39 4.25
N SER A 339 -40.92 21.88 4.03
CA SER A 339 -40.51 22.61 2.82
C SER A 339 -40.45 21.73 1.58
N GLY A 340 -40.46 20.40 1.74
CA GLY A 340 -40.28 19.41 0.68
C GLY A 340 -38.82 18.98 0.48
N GLU A 341 -37.88 19.56 1.21
CA GLU A 341 -36.46 19.16 1.22
C GLU A 341 -36.28 17.84 1.98
N ILE A 342 -35.25 17.06 1.63
CA ILE A 342 -34.94 15.80 2.32
C ILE A 342 -33.58 15.92 3.00
N ALA A 343 -33.53 15.80 4.32
CA ALA A 343 -32.28 15.55 5.03
C ALA A 343 -31.96 14.05 4.98
N LEU A 344 -30.73 13.69 4.61
CA LEU A 344 -30.33 12.30 4.36
C LEU A 344 -29.03 11.92 5.08
N ARG A 345 -29.01 10.74 5.69
CA ARG A 345 -27.80 10.08 6.23
C ARG A 345 -27.70 8.69 5.63
N VAL A 346 -26.48 8.30 5.27
CA VAL A 346 -26.25 7.10 4.45
C VAL A 346 -25.16 6.23 5.05
N TRP A 347 -25.45 4.94 5.15
CA TRP A 347 -24.47 3.88 5.31
C TRP A 347 -24.32 3.17 3.96
N GLU A 348 -23.18 3.36 3.31
CA GLU A 348 -22.85 2.69 2.05
C GLU A 348 -22.24 1.31 2.32
N ARG A 349 -22.74 0.31 1.60
CA ARG A 349 -22.26 -1.07 1.69
C ARG A 349 -20.79 -1.13 1.28
N GLY A 350 -19.97 -1.77 2.12
CA GLY A 350 -18.51 -1.87 1.92
C GLY A 350 -17.70 -0.58 2.14
N THR A 351 -18.34 0.51 2.55
CA THR A 351 -17.66 1.78 2.88
C THR A 351 -17.97 2.24 4.30
N GLY A 352 -19.20 2.09 4.79
CA GLY A 352 -19.65 2.57 6.10
C GLY A 352 -20.44 3.87 6.01
N ILE A 353 -20.39 4.70 7.05
CA ILE A 353 -21.05 6.02 7.01
C ILE A 353 -20.35 6.89 5.97
N THR A 354 -21.14 7.41 5.03
CA THR A 354 -20.62 8.24 3.94
C THR A 354 -21.17 9.66 4.05
N ALA A 355 -20.27 10.63 3.91
CA ALA A 355 -20.59 12.04 4.06
C ALA A 355 -21.41 12.61 2.89
N SER A 356 -21.41 11.93 1.73
CA SER A 356 -22.28 12.25 0.59
C SER A 356 -22.52 11.04 -0.31
N CYS A 357 -23.75 10.84 -0.78
CA CYS A 357 -24.07 9.74 -1.69
C CYS A 357 -25.10 10.15 -2.74
N GLY A 358 -24.68 10.22 -4.01
CA GLY A 358 -25.56 10.60 -5.12
C GLY A 358 -26.67 9.59 -5.44
N SER A 359 -26.38 8.29 -5.35
CA SER A 359 -27.37 7.25 -5.62
C SER A 359 -28.40 7.14 -4.49
N ALA A 360 -27.98 7.35 -3.23
CA ALA A 360 -28.89 7.41 -2.08
C ALA A 360 -29.82 8.62 -2.15
N ALA A 361 -29.32 9.79 -2.56
CA ALA A 361 -30.17 10.97 -2.76
C ALA A 361 -31.29 10.71 -3.80
N CYS A 362 -30.96 10.04 -4.90
CA CYS A 362 -31.94 9.64 -5.90
C CYS A 362 -32.92 8.59 -5.35
N ALA A 363 -32.42 7.60 -4.59
CA ALA A 363 -33.25 6.59 -3.96
C ALA A 363 -34.23 7.20 -2.95
N ALA A 364 -33.79 8.17 -2.14
CA ALA A 364 -34.62 8.88 -1.17
C ALA A 364 -35.71 9.72 -1.85
N LEU A 365 -35.39 10.44 -2.93
CA LEU A 365 -36.39 11.15 -3.73
C LEU A 365 -37.45 10.19 -4.32
N VAL A 366 -37.00 9.09 -4.94
CA VAL A 366 -37.90 8.09 -5.52
C VAL A 366 -38.78 7.46 -4.43
N ALA A 367 -38.20 7.03 -3.32
CA ALA A 367 -38.94 6.46 -2.19
C ALA A 367 -39.95 7.45 -1.60
N SER A 368 -39.57 8.71 -1.42
CA SER A 368 -40.46 9.76 -0.87
C SER A 368 -41.64 10.03 -1.79
N THR A 369 -41.40 10.03 -3.11
CA THR A 369 -42.44 10.20 -4.12
C THR A 369 -43.39 9.00 -4.14
N LEU A 370 -42.86 7.78 -4.08
CA LEU A 370 -43.66 6.55 -4.07
C LEU A 370 -44.52 6.42 -2.80
N ARG A 371 -44.03 6.92 -1.67
CA ARG A 371 -44.78 7.00 -0.40
C ARG A 371 -45.75 8.18 -0.33
N GLY A 372 -45.77 9.05 -1.33
CA GLY A 372 -46.62 10.25 -1.36
C GLY A 372 -46.21 11.33 -0.36
N TYR A 373 -44.98 11.27 0.18
CA TYR A 373 -44.46 12.30 1.09
C TYR A 373 -44.01 13.56 0.35
N LEU A 374 -43.76 13.46 -0.96
CA LEU A 374 -43.48 14.58 -1.83
C LEU A 374 -44.48 14.63 -2.99
N THR A 375 -44.99 15.82 -3.26
CA THR A 375 -45.83 16.12 -4.43
C THR A 375 -45.02 16.66 -5.62
N ALA A 376 -43.78 17.10 -5.39
CA ALA A 376 -42.89 17.68 -6.39
C ALA A 376 -42.01 16.62 -7.08
N GLN A 377 -41.80 16.75 -8.39
CA GLN A 377 -40.91 15.88 -9.17
C GLN A 377 -39.41 16.24 -9.06
N GLN A 378 -39.09 17.29 -8.31
CA GLN A 378 -37.73 17.77 -8.05
C GLN A 378 -37.65 18.30 -6.61
N THR A 379 -36.58 17.98 -5.90
CA THR A 379 -36.29 18.50 -4.56
C THR A 379 -34.79 18.63 -4.30
N SER A 380 -34.42 19.32 -3.22
CA SER A 380 -33.06 19.29 -2.65
C SER A 380 -32.92 18.16 -1.65
N VAL A 381 -31.75 17.51 -1.65
CA VAL A 381 -31.38 16.47 -0.68
C VAL A 381 -30.07 16.85 -0.03
N ASP A 382 -30.09 17.07 1.29
CA ASP A 382 -28.96 17.56 2.06
C ASP A 382 -28.22 16.42 2.77
N LEU A 383 -26.89 16.43 2.68
CA LEU A 383 -25.96 15.42 3.23
C LEU A 383 -24.83 16.09 4.05
N PRO A 384 -24.20 15.43 5.04
CA PRO A 384 -23.34 16.07 6.06
C PRO A 384 -21.96 16.59 5.61
N GLY A 385 -21.33 16.01 4.58
CA GLY A 385 -20.08 16.51 3.98
C GLY A 385 -18.74 16.27 4.72
N VAL A 386 -18.69 16.05 6.04
CA VAL A 386 -17.50 15.72 6.87
C VAL A 386 -17.88 15.03 8.21
N ASP A 387 -16.94 14.36 8.91
CA ASP A 387 -17.19 13.78 10.26
C ASP A 387 -17.30 14.88 11.33
N ASN A 388 -18.47 14.97 11.95
CA ASN A 388 -18.87 16.05 12.84
C ASN A 388 -19.23 15.55 14.24
N THR A 389 -18.71 14.39 14.64
CA THR A 389 -19.11 13.73 15.89
C THR A 389 -18.28 14.21 17.08
N LEU A 390 -18.94 14.71 18.14
CA LEU A 390 -18.35 15.03 19.43
C LEU A 390 -18.47 13.82 20.35
N HIS A 391 -17.38 13.38 20.96
CA HIS A 391 -17.37 12.24 21.88
C HIS A 391 -16.99 12.69 23.30
N ALA A 392 -17.74 12.23 24.30
CA ALA A 392 -17.32 12.27 25.69
C ALA A 392 -16.80 10.89 26.10
N ILE A 393 -15.58 10.86 26.61
CA ILE A 393 -14.86 9.63 26.94
C ILE A 393 -14.49 9.68 28.42
N ASP A 394 -14.84 8.64 29.17
CA ASP A 394 -14.36 8.46 30.54
C ASP A 394 -12.84 8.30 30.51
N ALA A 395 -12.13 9.26 31.11
CA ALA A 395 -10.68 9.34 31.04
C ALA A 395 -9.95 8.19 31.77
N LYS A 396 -10.63 7.42 32.63
CA LYS A 396 -10.03 6.30 33.38
C LYS A 396 -10.18 4.97 32.64
N THR A 397 -11.27 4.79 31.92
CA THR A 397 -11.66 3.52 31.28
C THR A 397 -11.55 3.56 29.76
N GLY A 398 -11.47 4.76 29.16
CA GLY A 398 -11.50 4.95 27.71
C GLY A 398 -12.86 4.68 27.08
N LYS A 399 -13.91 4.47 27.88
CA LYS A 399 -15.26 4.19 27.39
C LYS A 399 -15.93 5.49 26.95
N ILE A 400 -16.55 5.48 25.77
CA ILE A 400 -17.44 6.58 25.33
C ILE A 400 -18.67 6.58 26.25
N GLU A 401 -18.88 7.68 26.97
CA GLU A 401 -20.04 7.88 27.86
C GLU A 401 -21.26 8.36 27.07
N TRP A 402 -21.04 9.30 26.15
CA TRP A 402 -22.03 9.77 25.19
C TRP A 402 -21.33 10.34 23.96
N GLU A 403 -22.07 10.42 22.85
CA GLU A 403 -21.62 11.03 21.61
C GLU A 403 -22.71 11.92 21.03
N LYS A 404 -22.30 12.98 20.34
CA LYS A 404 -23.19 14.00 19.78
C LYS A 404 -22.70 14.41 18.40
N GLU A 405 -23.45 14.03 17.37
CA GLU A 405 -23.17 14.48 16.01
C GLU A 405 -23.62 15.94 15.83
N LEU A 406 -22.72 16.78 15.31
CA LEU A 406 -22.90 18.23 15.14
C LEU A 406 -23.16 18.57 13.67
N ARG A 407 -23.71 19.77 13.42
CA ARG A 407 -23.96 20.28 12.06
C ARG A 407 -22.68 20.43 11.22
N ALA A 408 -21.60 20.82 11.87
CA ALA A 408 -20.29 21.05 11.27
C ALA A 408 -19.22 20.62 12.29
N PRO A 409 -17.98 20.33 11.87
CA PRO A 409 -16.97 19.80 12.77
C PRO A 409 -16.48 20.89 13.73
N VAL A 410 -16.01 20.45 14.89
CA VAL A 410 -15.29 21.29 15.86
C VAL A 410 -13.80 21.03 15.68
N ARG A 411 -13.03 22.09 15.38
CA ARG A 411 -11.56 22.05 15.30
C ARG A 411 -10.87 22.78 16.46
N GLY A 412 -11.64 23.48 17.29
CA GLY A 412 -11.18 24.25 18.45
C GLY A 412 -11.36 23.47 19.75
N LYS A 413 -10.70 23.90 20.82
CA LYS A 413 -10.85 23.31 22.16
C LYS A 413 -12.26 23.58 22.69
N ALA A 414 -12.90 22.60 23.34
CA ALA A 414 -14.14 22.85 24.07
C ALA A 414 -13.86 23.63 25.37
N ALA A 415 -14.75 24.54 25.74
CA ALA A 415 -14.71 25.22 27.03
C ALA A 415 -15.74 24.60 27.98
N VAL A 416 -15.46 24.61 29.28
CA VAL A 416 -16.39 24.09 30.29
C VAL A 416 -16.71 25.20 31.30
N ILE A 417 -17.99 25.34 31.64
CA ILE A 417 -18.49 26.29 32.66
C ILE A 417 -19.71 25.68 33.35
N ASN A 418 -19.66 25.52 34.67
CA ASN A 418 -20.79 25.06 35.51
C ASN A 418 -21.56 23.84 34.91
N ASN A 419 -20.86 22.73 34.66
CA ASN A 419 -21.37 21.51 34.02
C ASN A 419 -21.85 21.66 32.57
N LYS A 420 -21.63 22.80 31.93
CA LYS A 420 -21.93 23.02 30.51
C LYS A 420 -20.66 22.92 29.68
N LEU A 421 -20.75 22.18 28.57
CA LEU A 421 -19.73 22.05 27.54
C LEU A 421 -20.05 23.02 26.40
N VAL A 422 -19.12 23.91 26.09
CA VAL A 422 -19.26 24.94 25.05
C VAL A 422 -18.32 24.59 23.89
N VAL A 423 -18.87 24.46 22.69
CA VAL A 423 -18.09 24.19 21.46
C VAL A 423 -18.50 25.14 20.35
N LEU A 424 -17.53 25.60 19.56
CA LEU A 424 -17.76 26.40 18.36
C LEU A 424 -17.35 25.58 17.14
N THR A 425 -18.26 25.46 16.19
CA THR A 425 -18.06 24.71 14.93
C THR A 425 -17.54 25.63 13.82
N ILE A 426 -16.96 25.04 12.76
CA ILE A 426 -16.34 25.81 11.66
C ILE A 426 -17.33 26.65 10.83
N ASP A 427 -18.64 26.39 10.93
CA ASP A 427 -19.69 27.19 10.28
C ASP A 427 -20.27 28.29 11.22
N ASN A 428 -19.51 28.64 12.28
CA ASN A 428 -19.85 29.64 13.28
C ASN A 428 -21.08 29.32 14.15
N TYR A 429 -21.39 28.03 14.34
CA TYR A 429 -22.39 27.59 15.32
C TYR A 429 -21.74 27.33 16.69
N LEU A 430 -22.15 28.10 17.69
CA LEU A 430 -21.81 27.91 19.10
C LEU A 430 -22.85 27.00 19.74
N TYR A 431 -22.44 25.83 20.21
CA TYR A 431 -23.28 24.90 20.96
C TYR A 431 -22.90 24.90 22.44
N VAL A 432 -23.92 24.78 23.29
CA VAL A 432 -23.77 24.55 24.72
C VAL A 432 -24.54 23.28 25.09
N PHE A 433 -23.84 22.28 25.63
CA PHE A 433 -24.38 20.98 26.04
C PHE A 433 -24.24 20.79 27.55
N ASP A 434 -25.08 19.95 28.17
CA ASP A 434 -24.80 19.40 29.49
C ASP A 434 -23.68 18.35 29.36
N ILE A 435 -22.62 18.50 30.15
CA ILE A 435 -21.44 17.64 30.05
C ILE A 435 -21.71 16.19 30.48
N LYS A 436 -22.76 15.96 31.27
CA LYS A 436 -23.07 14.65 31.86
C LYS A 436 -23.67 13.70 30.84
N ASP A 437 -24.50 14.21 29.93
CA ASP A 437 -25.28 13.38 29.00
C ASP A 437 -25.27 13.89 27.54
N GLY A 438 -24.62 15.02 27.26
CA GLY A 438 -24.55 15.61 25.92
C GLY A 438 -25.88 16.23 25.46
N SER A 439 -26.84 16.45 26.37
CA SER A 439 -28.09 17.12 26.05
C SER A 439 -27.86 18.60 25.69
N SER A 440 -28.59 19.10 24.71
CA SER A 440 -28.44 20.49 24.24
C SER A 440 -29.09 21.47 25.22
N VAL A 441 -28.32 22.45 25.71
CA VAL A 441 -28.80 23.52 26.58
C VAL A 441 -29.28 24.70 25.73
N TRP A 442 -28.42 25.24 24.88
CA TRP A 442 -28.74 26.25 23.87
C TRP A 442 -27.68 26.29 22.77
N ALA A 443 -28.01 26.96 21.66
CA ALA A 443 -27.06 27.20 20.57
C ALA A 443 -27.24 28.62 20.01
N TYR A 444 -26.18 29.18 19.44
CA TYR A 444 -26.19 30.51 18.82
C TYR A 444 -25.34 30.50 17.54
N GLN A 445 -25.84 31.15 16.49
CA GLN A 445 -25.13 31.27 15.21
C GLN A 445 -24.80 32.74 14.92
N ASN A 446 -23.57 33.02 14.45
CA ASN A 446 -23.14 34.36 14.07
C ASN A 446 -22.35 34.35 12.75
N GLY A 447 -22.82 35.06 11.71
CA GLY A 447 -22.07 35.21 10.45
C GLY A 447 -22.61 34.38 9.28
N ILE A 448 -21.77 34.13 8.28
CA ILE A 448 -22.13 33.52 6.98
C ILE A 448 -22.33 32.00 7.16
N ASN A 449 -23.39 31.44 6.56
CA ASN A 449 -23.73 30.00 6.53
C ASN A 449 -22.73 29.11 5.77
N GLU A 450 -21.70 29.68 5.15
CA GLU A 450 -20.75 28.94 4.33
C GLU A 450 -19.56 28.47 5.16
N VAL A 451 -19.23 27.18 5.03
CA VAL A 451 -17.99 26.60 5.55
C VAL A 451 -16.81 27.24 4.82
N ARG A 452 -16.25 28.32 5.38
CA ARG A 452 -15.11 29.04 4.80
C ARG A 452 -13.94 29.05 5.76
N GLY A 453 -13.34 27.89 6.00
CA GLY A 453 -12.08 27.80 6.75
C GLY A 453 -11.78 26.41 7.31
N LEU A 454 -10.48 26.10 7.43
CA LEU A 454 -9.95 24.89 8.06
C LEU A 454 -9.83 25.02 9.60
N TYR A 455 -10.39 26.05 10.25
CA TYR A 455 -10.17 26.33 11.66
C TYR A 455 -11.45 26.85 12.35
N SER A 456 -11.78 26.33 13.54
CA SER A 456 -12.73 26.97 14.47
C SER A 456 -11.94 27.44 15.69
N ILE A 457 -12.08 28.71 16.07
CA ILE A 457 -11.33 29.29 17.19
C ILE A 457 -12.05 28.93 18.49
N SER A 458 -11.33 28.43 19.49
CA SER A 458 -11.95 27.95 20.73
C SER A 458 -12.66 29.09 21.49
N PRO A 459 -13.86 28.87 22.05
CA PRO A 459 -14.47 29.78 23.01
C PRO A 459 -13.66 29.79 24.32
N THR A 460 -13.85 30.83 25.14
CA THR A 460 -13.26 30.93 26.48
C THR A 460 -14.33 31.28 27.51
N THR A 461 -14.06 31.03 28.79
CA THR A 461 -15.02 31.27 29.87
C THR A 461 -14.37 32.14 30.96
N SER A 462 -15.18 32.97 31.60
CA SER A 462 -14.75 33.79 32.75
C SER A 462 -15.92 34.03 33.69
N ASN A 463 -15.79 33.54 34.92
CA ASN A 463 -16.85 33.57 35.93
C ASN A 463 -18.17 33.00 35.37
N ASP A 464 -19.15 33.86 35.12
CA ASP A 464 -20.51 33.59 34.63
C ASP A 464 -20.69 33.83 33.12
N LYS A 465 -19.58 34.03 32.38
CA LYS A 465 -19.60 34.44 30.97
C LYS A 465 -18.95 33.41 30.05
N ILE A 466 -19.59 33.21 28.90
CA ILE A 466 -19.07 32.48 27.75
C ILE A 466 -18.68 33.50 26.69
N ILE A 467 -17.43 33.53 26.28
CA ILE A 467 -16.90 34.48 25.30
C ILE A 467 -16.48 33.71 24.05
N ALA A 468 -17.19 33.93 22.95
CA ALA A 468 -17.01 33.22 21.70
C ALA A 468 -16.43 34.15 20.61
N PRO A 469 -15.29 33.79 19.99
CA PRO A 469 -14.75 34.47 18.83
C PRO A 469 -15.37 33.94 17.54
N PHE A 470 -15.80 34.82 16.64
CA PHE A 470 -16.38 34.44 15.35
C PHE A 470 -15.47 34.84 14.19
N SER A 471 -15.54 34.08 13.09
CA SER A 471 -14.71 34.29 11.87
C SER A 471 -14.96 35.64 11.18
N ASN A 472 -16.05 36.34 11.51
CA ASN A 472 -16.31 37.70 11.04
C ASN A 472 -15.50 38.78 11.80
N GLY A 473 -14.56 38.37 12.68
CA GLY A 473 -13.74 39.26 13.51
C GLY A 473 -14.47 39.83 14.73
N GLU A 474 -15.65 39.30 15.06
CA GLU A 474 -16.47 39.72 16.20
C GLU A 474 -16.24 38.79 17.40
N LEU A 475 -16.05 39.39 18.58
CA LEU A 475 -15.95 38.71 19.86
C LEU A 475 -17.22 38.99 20.66
N ILE A 476 -17.96 37.95 21.06
CA ILE A 476 -19.24 38.11 21.75
C ILE A 476 -19.20 37.40 23.10
N ALA A 477 -19.63 38.09 24.15
CA ALA A 477 -19.88 37.50 25.45
C ALA A 477 -21.37 37.19 25.65
N PHE A 478 -21.64 36.02 26.22
CA PHE A 478 -22.95 35.53 26.64
C PHE A 478 -22.91 35.24 28.14
N ASN A 479 -24.06 35.32 28.81
CA ASN A 479 -24.22 34.63 30.09
C ASN A 479 -24.45 33.13 29.87
N GLU A 480 -24.52 32.37 30.95
CA GLU A 480 -24.75 30.93 30.93
C GLU A 480 -26.09 30.47 30.30
N ASP A 481 -27.07 31.37 30.19
CA ASP A 481 -28.39 31.11 29.63
C ASP A 481 -28.48 31.51 28.14
N GLY A 482 -27.36 31.94 27.53
CA GLY A 482 -27.30 32.31 26.12
C GLY A 482 -27.71 33.74 25.81
N LYS A 483 -27.89 34.60 26.83
CA LYS A 483 -28.14 36.04 26.64
C LYS A 483 -26.84 36.76 26.31
N LYS A 484 -26.80 37.42 25.15
CA LYS A 484 -25.70 38.31 24.73
C LYS A 484 -25.53 39.46 25.73
N LEU A 485 -24.32 39.61 26.27
CA LEU A 485 -23.93 40.65 27.22
C LEU A 485 -23.28 41.85 26.52
N TRP A 486 -22.28 41.58 25.67
CA TRP A 486 -21.61 42.59 24.85
C TRP A 486 -21.06 41.95 23.57
N SER A 487 -20.74 42.78 22.59
CA SER A 487 -19.98 42.40 21.40
C SER A 487 -18.92 43.44 21.09
N GLN A 488 -17.73 42.99 20.74
CA GLN A 488 -16.60 43.81 20.35
C GLN A 488 -16.05 43.35 19.01
N LYS A 489 -16.02 44.25 18.03
CA LYS A 489 -15.35 44.01 16.75
C LYS A 489 -13.90 44.48 16.84
N LEU A 490 -12.95 43.62 16.47
CA LEU A 490 -11.54 43.99 16.40
C LEU A 490 -11.30 44.67 15.02
N ALA A 491 -10.72 45.88 15.00
CA ALA A 491 -10.85 46.90 13.95
C ALA A 491 -10.44 46.51 12.51
N THR A 492 -10.92 47.33 11.56
CA THR A 492 -10.99 47.15 10.08
C THR A 492 -10.33 48.33 9.34
N ASN A 493 -9.58 48.06 8.26
CA ASN A 493 -9.27 48.95 7.12
C ASN A 493 -8.84 48.06 5.93
N LEU A 494 -9.69 47.83 4.92
CA LEU A 494 -9.86 48.58 3.66
C LEU A 494 -8.62 48.59 2.73
N LEU A 495 -8.30 47.41 2.16
CA LEU A 495 -7.95 47.26 0.73
C LEU A 495 -7.79 45.80 0.25
N ASP A 496 -7.88 44.79 1.12
CA ASP A 496 -7.90 43.39 0.69
C ASP A 496 -9.21 42.69 1.04
N THR A 497 -9.81 42.05 0.04
CA THR A 497 -11.06 41.27 0.14
C THR A 497 -10.89 39.91 0.82
N GLN A 498 -9.98 39.77 1.80
CA GLN A 498 -9.78 38.51 2.52
C GLN A 498 -9.68 38.73 4.04
N LEU A 499 -10.77 38.35 4.73
CA LEU A 499 -10.92 37.89 6.12
C LEU A 499 -10.07 38.57 7.23
N THR A 500 -10.77 39.25 8.17
CA THR A 500 -10.22 39.71 9.46
C THR A 500 -10.51 38.69 10.55
N ASP A 501 -9.73 37.61 10.64
CA ASP A 501 -9.95 36.54 11.61
C ASP A 501 -9.34 36.87 13.00
N VAL A 502 -10.04 36.48 14.07
CA VAL A 502 -9.42 36.33 15.40
C VAL A 502 -8.47 35.13 15.31
N THR A 503 -7.17 35.35 15.45
CA THR A 503 -6.17 34.34 15.03
C THR A 503 -5.81 33.33 16.11
N THR A 504 -6.04 33.67 17.38
CA THR A 504 -5.72 32.79 18.50
C THR A 504 -6.87 32.71 19.49
N THR A 505 -6.92 31.62 20.25
CA THR A 505 -7.97 31.42 21.26
C THR A 505 -7.87 32.51 22.33
N PRO A 506 -8.94 33.26 22.62
CA PRO A 506 -8.90 34.30 23.65
C PRO A 506 -8.59 33.74 25.05
N ARG A 507 -7.93 34.54 25.88
CA ARG A 507 -7.49 34.13 27.23
C ARG A 507 -7.90 35.18 28.27
N VAL A 508 -8.44 34.75 29.41
CA VAL A 508 -8.91 35.66 30.47
C VAL A 508 -8.04 35.52 31.72
N LEU A 509 -7.66 36.65 32.32
CA LEU A 509 -7.09 36.72 33.66
C LEU A 509 -7.64 37.93 34.41
N GLY A 510 -8.29 37.67 35.54
CA GLY A 510 -8.98 38.71 36.30
C GLY A 510 -10.08 39.36 35.46
N ASP A 511 -10.03 40.68 35.34
CA ASP A 511 -10.97 41.48 34.54
C ASP A 511 -10.49 41.74 33.09
N THR A 512 -9.34 41.17 32.67
CA THR A 512 -8.77 41.40 31.33
C THR A 512 -8.82 40.14 30.46
N LEU A 513 -9.35 40.29 29.25
CA LEU A 513 -9.40 39.34 28.15
C LEU A 513 -8.35 39.71 27.10
N ILE A 514 -7.52 38.75 26.72
CA ILE A 514 -6.57 38.90 25.62
C ILE A 514 -7.10 38.21 24.37
N ALA A 515 -7.11 38.93 23.25
CA ALA A 515 -7.45 38.41 21.94
C ALA A 515 -6.47 38.93 20.88
N THR A 516 -6.29 38.20 19.78
CA THR A 516 -5.40 38.60 18.68
C THR A 516 -6.11 38.53 17.34
N ASN A 517 -5.63 39.31 16.37
CA ASN A 517 -5.87 39.09 14.95
C ASN A 517 -4.51 38.97 14.21
N ASN A 518 -4.50 38.93 12.88
CA ASN A 518 -3.30 38.76 12.06
C ASN A 518 -2.21 39.85 12.28
N SER A 519 -2.53 40.98 12.91
CA SER A 519 -1.61 42.12 13.01
C SER A 519 -1.50 42.72 14.42
N TYR A 520 -2.48 42.46 15.29
CA TYR A 520 -2.59 43.09 16.60
C TYR A 520 -2.94 42.09 17.70
N ILE A 521 -2.44 42.40 18.89
CA ILE A 521 -2.90 41.84 20.17
C ILE A 521 -3.66 42.91 20.95
N TYR A 522 -4.76 42.53 21.59
CA TYR A 522 -5.68 43.40 22.30
C TYR A 522 -5.83 42.94 23.75
N GLY A 523 -5.77 43.89 24.70
CA GLY A 523 -6.32 43.72 26.04
C GLY A 523 -7.72 44.33 26.07
N ILE A 524 -8.70 43.56 26.54
CA ILE A 524 -10.13 43.89 26.50
C ILE A 524 -10.68 43.71 27.91
N ASP A 525 -11.51 44.64 28.39
CA ASP A 525 -12.20 44.49 29.66
C ASP A 525 -13.31 43.44 29.55
N VAL A 526 -13.27 42.40 30.39
CA VAL A 526 -14.20 41.27 30.38
C VAL A 526 -15.64 41.72 30.69
N LYS A 527 -15.80 42.76 31.52
CA LYS A 527 -17.12 43.24 31.97
C LYS A 527 -17.85 44.02 30.87
N SER A 528 -17.15 44.94 30.21
CA SER A 528 -17.73 45.87 29.24
C SER A 528 -17.46 45.52 27.78
N GLY A 529 -16.46 44.70 27.48
CA GLY A 529 -16.00 44.42 26.12
C GLY A 529 -15.11 45.52 25.52
N ASN A 530 -14.81 46.59 26.28
CA ASN A 530 -14.01 47.71 25.80
C ASN A 530 -12.53 47.33 25.65
N ILE A 531 -11.89 47.79 24.58
CA ILE A 531 -10.43 47.65 24.39
C ILE A 531 -9.71 48.53 25.42
N LEU A 532 -8.94 47.91 26.30
CA LEU A 532 -8.07 48.57 27.29
C LEU A 532 -6.76 49.05 26.65
N TRP A 533 -6.18 48.21 25.78
CA TRP A 533 -4.97 48.52 25.03
C TRP A 533 -4.86 47.64 23.78
N SER A 534 -4.06 48.06 22.79
CA SER A 534 -3.77 47.27 21.59
C SER A 534 -2.32 47.46 21.14
N LYS A 535 -1.68 46.44 20.59
CA LYS A 535 -0.28 46.50 20.13
C LYS A 535 -0.08 45.74 18.83
N SER A 536 0.67 46.35 17.90
CA SER A 536 1.04 45.72 16.63
C SER A 536 2.17 44.72 16.86
N LEU A 537 1.84 43.43 16.81
CA LEU A 537 2.76 42.32 16.99
C LEU A 537 2.30 41.19 16.05
N GLN A 538 3.19 40.67 15.21
CA GLN A 538 2.91 39.50 14.38
C GLN A 538 2.97 38.24 15.24
N VAL A 539 1.84 37.91 15.87
CA VAL A 539 1.71 36.85 16.87
C VAL A 539 1.33 35.53 16.23
N LYS A 540 2.15 34.50 16.46
CA LYS A 540 1.91 33.12 16.00
C LYS A 540 1.11 32.30 17.01
N SER A 541 1.36 32.49 18.31
CA SER A 541 0.58 31.86 19.39
C SER A 541 0.72 32.61 20.72
N VAL A 542 -0.22 32.38 21.64
CA VAL A 542 -0.31 33.01 22.97
C VAL A 542 -0.30 31.92 24.06
N SER A 543 0.44 32.14 25.15
CA SER A 543 0.54 31.22 26.30
C SER A 543 -0.74 31.18 27.14
N ASP A 544 -0.89 30.15 27.98
CA ASP A 544 -1.83 30.25 29.10
C ASP A 544 -1.39 31.35 30.08
N ILE A 545 -2.38 32.02 30.69
CA ILE A 545 -2.14 33.14 31.61
C ILE A 545 -2.19 32.59 33.04
N GLU A 546 -1.06 32.62 33.76
CA GLU A 546 -1.01 32.25 35.19
C GLU A 546 -0.52 33.39 36.10
N SER A 547 -0.93 33.30 37.37
CA SER A 547 -0.98 34.35 38.38
C SER A 547 0.37 34.95 38.80
N TYR A 548 0.37 36.27 39.05
CA TYR A 548 1.17 37.16 39.92
C TYR A 548 2.66 36.91 40.28
N TYR A 549 3.31 35.81 39.88
CA TYR A 549 4.70 35.52 40.19
C TYR A 549 5.45 35.13 38.91
N SER A 550 6.25 36.06 38.38
CA SER A 550 7.13 35.80 37.24
C SER A 550 8.50 35.34 37.72
N PRO A 551 9.06 34.23 37.20
CA PRO A 551 10.41 33.78 37.56
C PRO A 551 11.51 34.74 37.08
N LEU A 552 11.16 35.69 36.21
CA LEU A 552 12.10 36.57 35.53
C LEU A 552 12.56 37.77 36.38
N ILE A 553 12.13 37.89 37.65
CA ILE A 553 12.44 39.02 38.54
C ILE A 553 12.71 38.51 39.98
N PRO A 554 13.75 39.00 40.67
CA PRO A 554 14.00 38.70 42.10
C PRO A 554 12.78 38.96 42.97
N ALA A 555 12.55 38.13 43.99
CA ALA A 555 11.35 38.15 44.84
C ALA A 555 11.01 39.54 45.40
N GLU A 556 12.02 40.38 45.64
CA GLU A 556 11.91 41.75 46.15
C GLU A 556 11.46 42.82 45.14
N LYS A 557 11.32 42.49 43.84
CA LYS A 557 10.84 43.40 42.78
C LYS A 557 9.53 42.97 42.13
N GLN A 558 8.87 41.95 42.66
CA GLN A 558 7.58 41.53 42.16
C GLN A 558 6.51 42.57 42.51
N LYS A 559 6.06 43.34 41.51
CA LYS A 559 4.85 44.15 41.60
C LYS A 559 3.68 43.34 41.04
N GLU A 560 2.53 43.43 41.69
CA GLU A 560 1.28 42.80 41.28
C GLU A 560 0.85 43.19 39.85
N GLY A 561 1.06 42.28 38.90
CA GLY A 561 0.55 42.38 37.53
C GLY A 561 0.66 41.04 36.82
N GLY A 562 -0.47 40.55 36.26
CA GLY A 562 -0.46 39.36 35.41
C GLY A 562 0.36 39.59 34.14
N ARG A 563 0.91 38.52 33.57
CA ARG A 563 1.72 38.57 32.34
C ARG A 563 1.23 37.52 31.36
N ILE A 564 1.45 37.82 30.08
CA ILE A 564 1.15 36.94 28.96
C ILE A 564 2.43 36.74 28.16
N PHE A 565 2.74 35.50 27.78
CA PHE A 565 3.85 35.18 26.90
C PHE A 565 3.32 34.87 25.50
N ILE A 566 3.96 35.41 24.47
CA ILE A 566 3.56 35.21 23.08
C ILE A 566 4.75 34.69 22.28
N VAL A 567 4.47 33.86 21.28
CA VAL A 567 5.44 33.47 20.26
C VAL A 567 5.20 34.34 19.03
N THR A 568 6.21 35.07 18.58
CA THR A 568 6.16 35.89 17.37
C THR A 568 6.52 35.08 16.12
N GLU A 569 6.17 35.59 14.93
CA GLU A 569 6.50 34.94 13.66
C GLU A 569 8.01 34.70 13.44
N ASP A 570 8.86 35.57 13.99
CA ASP A 570 10.32 35.41 13.99
C ASP A 570 10.85 34.42 15.04
N ASN A 571 9.99 33.58 15.61
CA ASN A 571 10.27 32.54 16.61
C ASN A 571 10.97 33.07 17.88
N LYS A 572 10.61 34.28 18.33
CA LYS A 572 10.95 34.78 19.67
C LYS A 572 9.78 34.58 20.63
N ILE A 573 10.09 34.54 21.92
CA ILE A 573 9.09 34.57 22.98
C ILE A 573 9.11 35.96 23.62
N ILE A 574 7.98 36.64 23.65
CA ILE A 574 7.83 37.98 24.25
C ILE A 574 6.90 37.89 25.45
N GLY A 575 7.31 38.43 26.60
CA GLY A 575 6.46 38.64 27.76
C GLY A 575 5.88 40.05 27.76
N LEU A 576 4.54 40.15 27.82
CA LEU A 576 3.80 41.42 27.93
C LEU A 576 3.15 41.56 29.31
N ASP A 577 3.09 42.78 29.82
CA ASP A 577 2.27 43.13 30.98
C ASP A 577 0.78 43.17 30.59
N ILE A 578 -0.08 42.52 31.38
CA ILE A 578 -1.49 42.38 31.03
C ILE A 578 -2.30 43.67 31.19
N LYS A 579 -1.86 44.61 32.04
CA LYS A 579 -2.59 45.85 32.33
C LYS A 579 -2.43 46.89 31.23
N ASN A 580 -1.24 46.96 30.62
CA ASN A 580 -0.92 48.01 29.66
C ASN A 580 -0.31 47.53 28.32
N GLY A 581 -0.02 46.23 28.16
CA GLY A 581 0.54 45.66 26.93
C GLY A 581 2.03 45.97 26.71
N GLU A 582 2.74 46.54 27.69
CA GLU A 582 4.17 46.83 27.58
C GLU A 582 5.02 45.56 27.56
N THR A 583 6.09 45.54 26.76
CA THR A 583 7.02 44.41 26.74
C THR A 583 7.89 44.46 27.98
N VAL A 584 7.81 43.42 28.81
CA VAL A 584 8.57 43.30 30.05
C VAL A 584 9.72 42.30 29.96
N TRP A 585 9.73 41.45 28.93
CA TRP A 585 10.79 40.45 28.68
C TRP A 585 10.75 39.94 27.22
N ALA A 586 11.89 39.48 26.70
CA ALA A 586 11.98 38.78 25.42
C ALA A 586 13.10 37.72 25.46
N SER A 587 12.90 36.59 24.79
CA SER A 587 13.94 35.56 24.61
C SER A 587 14.94 35.95 23.53
N ASP A 588 16.13 35.32 23.55
CA ASP A 588 17.04 35.32 22.41
C ASP A 588 16.42 34.55 21.22
N LEU A 589 16.96 34.74 20.00
CA LEU A 589 16.52 34.01 18.81
C LEU A 589 16.80 32.52 18.99
N ILE A 590 15.75 31.70 18.95
CA ILE A 590 15.87 30.24 19.01
C ILE A 590 15.94 29.79 17.53
N GLU A 591 17.06 29.15 17.12
CA GLU A 591 17.34 28.72 15.73
C GLU A 591 16.13 28.13 14.97
N ASN A 592 16.16 28.15 13.63
CA ASN A 592 15.17 27.60 12.66
C ASN A 592 14.35 26.37 13.14
N THR A 593 13.39 26.62 14.03
CA THR A 593 12.47 25.64 14.59
C THR A 593 11.13 26.30 14.84
N GLN A 594 10.07 25.55 14.60
CA GLN A 594 8.73 26.01 14.94
C GLN A 594 8.49 25.75 16.42
N LEU A 595 8.27 26.84 17.15
CA LEU A 595 7.86 26.82 18.56
C LEU A 595 6.35 26.70 18.67
N PHE A 596 5.89 25.92 19.65
CA PHE A 596 4.48 25.80 20.02
C PHE A 596 4.13 26.76 21.18
N ALA A 597 2.85 26.80 21.56
CA ALA A 597 2.35 27.72 22.59
C ALA A 597 3.12 27.55 23.92
N PRO A 598 3.57 28.64 24.57
CA PRO A 598 4.30 28.55 25.84
C PRO A 598 3.37 28.11 26.98
N ILE A 599 3.93 27.39 27.95
CA ILE A 599 3.25 27.01 29.19
C ILE A 599 4.10 27.46 30.37
N VAL A 600 3.48 28.08 31.37
CA VAL A 600 4.15 28.38 32.64
C VAL A 600 3.78 27.28 33.63
N HIS A 601 4.76 26.65 34.26
CA HIS A 601 4.53 25.67 35.31
C HIS A 601 5.68 25.69 36.33
N ALA A 602 5.34 25.66 37.62
CA ALA A 602 6.29 25.62 38.75
C ALA A 602 7.42 26.68 38.63
N HIS A 603 7.04 27.93 38.31
CA HIS A 603 7.97 29.05 38.11
C HIS A 603 8.98 28.86 36.97
N THR A 604 8.64 28.09 35.95
CA THR A 604 9.46 27.94 34.73
C THR A 604 8.57 28.12 33.51
N LEU A 605 9.06 28.88 32.52
CA LEU A 605 8.41 28.97 31.22
C LEU A 605 8.92 27.83 30.34
N TRP A 606 8.00 27.02 29.83
CA TRP A 606 8.25 25.83 29.02
C TRP A 606 7.74 26.05 27.60
N VAL A 607 8.56 25.72 26.61
CA VAL A 607 8.18 25.78 25.19
C VAL A 607 8.67 24.52 24.48
N THR A 608 7.81 23.89 23.71
CA THR A 608 8.16 22.71 22.89
C THR A 608 8.41 23.11 21.44
N SER A 609 9.24 22.32 20.75
CA SER A 609 9.52 22.51 19.32
C SER A 609 9.11 21.32 18.47
N ASN A 610 8.91 21.57 17.17
CA ASN A 610 8.64 20.53 16.17
C ASN A 610 9.80 19.54 15.92
N LYS A 611 10.95 19.73 16.57
CA LYS A 611 12.09 18.79 16.59
C LYS A 611 12.12 17.91 17.85
N GLY A 612 11.04 17.86 18.62
CA GLY A 612 10.94 17.01 19.81
C GLY A 612 11.81 17.48 21.00
N SER A 613 12.20 18.75 21.01
CA SER A 613 12.96 19.37 22.10
C SER A 613 12.05 20.20 23.00
N MET A 614 12.29 20.19 24.31
CA MET A 614 11.61 21.05 25.28
C MET A 614 12.60 22.08 25.82
N LEU A 615 12.25 23.35 25.76
CA LEU A 615 13.04 24.47 26.27
C LEU A 615 12.46 24.92 27.61
N ALA A 616 13.32 25.02 28.62
CA ALA A 616 13.00 25.57 29.93
C ALA A 616 13.68 26.93 30.09
N PHE A 617 12.93 27.95 30.49
CA PHE A 617 13.46 29.25 30.90
C PHE A 617 13.24 29.40 32.42
N PRO A 618 14.15 28.86 33.25
CA PRO A 618 14.12 29.05 34.68
C PRO A 618 14.68 30.43 35.03
N GLY A 619 13.96 31.23 35.81
CA GLY A 619 14.48 32.52 36.29
C GLY A 619 14.43 33.64 35.23
N SER A 620 15.41 34.55 35.23
CA SER A 620 15.55 35.71 34.33
C SER A 620 16.43 35.47 33.09
N GLU A 621 16.73 34.22 32.75
CA GLU A 621 17.64 33.85 31.66
C GLU A 621 16.97 34.07 30.28
N SER A 622 17.66 34.72 29.33
CA SER A 622 17.17 34.95 27.95
C SER A 622 17.43 33.76 27.01
N ALA A 623 18.42 32.93 27.33
CA ALA A 623 18.78 31.71 26.62
C ALA A 623 18.12 30.49 27.31
N GLY A 624 17.14 29.88 26.65
CA GLY A 624 16.44 28.72 27.20
C GLY A 624 17.35 27.49 27.33
N LYS A 625 17.21 26.74 28.41
CA LYS A 625 17.91 25.45 28.60
C LYS A 625 17.15 24.36 27.87
N VAL A 626 17.84 23.63 27.00
CA VAL A 626 17.27 22.43 26.35
C VAL A 626 17.15 21.32 27.39
N VAL A 627 15.92 20.94 27.70
CA VAL A 627 15.58 19.81 28.56
C VAL A 627 15.26 18.61 27.67
N LYS A 628 16.10 17.58 27.74
CA LYS A 628 15.79 16.26 27.19
C LYS A 628 14.78 15.58 28.12
N VAL A 629 13.56 15.33 27.65
CA VAL A 629 12.53 14.63 28.42
C VAL A 629 12.85 13.13 28.46
N PRO A 630 13.16 12.53 29.63
CA PRO A 630 13.28 11.08 29.76
C PRO A 630 11.87 10.51 29.99
N GLY A 631 11.32 9.77 29.02
CA GLY A 631 9.99 9.18 29.20
C GLY A 631 9.15 8.84 27.97
N LEU A 632 9.70 8.84 26.75
CA LEU A 632 9.05 8.19 25.60
C LEU A 632 10.08 7.51 24.69
N PHE A 633 10.93 6.68 25.29
CA PHE A 633 11.56 5.57 24.57
C PHE A 633 11.02 4.32 25.23
N PHE A 634 10.03 3.66 24.61
CA PHE A 634 10.03 2.21 24.72
C PHE A 634 11.39 1.80 24.18
N MET A 635 12.24 1.23 25.04
CA MET A 635 13.54 0.73 24.63
C MET A 635 13.24 -0.48 23.74
N ILE A 636 13.03 -0.21 22.45
CA ILE A 636 12.79 -1.21 21.42
C ILE A 636 14.15 -1.86 21.17
N ASP A 637 14.25 -3.16 21.47
CA ASP A 637 15.49 -3.90 21.31
C ASP A 637 15.84 -4.05 19.83
N TYR A 638 14.81 -4.25 18.98
CA TYR A 638 14.94 -4.52 17.54
C TYR A 638 13.84 -3.86 16.73
N ASP A 639 14.15 -3.36 15.53
CA ASP A 639 13.11 -2.91 14.59
C ASP A 639 12.32 -4.08 14.00
N LEU A 640 12.95 -5.25 13.89
CA LEU A 640 12.35 -6.49 13.42
C LEU A 640 12.88 -7.71 14.19
N ILE A 641 11.97 -8.59 14.61
CA ILE A 641 12.30 -9.95 15.06
C ILE A 641 11.73 -10.96 14.05
N VAL A 642 12.57 -11.85 13.53
CA VAL A 642 12.16 -12.96 12.67
C VAL A 642 12.16 -14.26 13.48
N ILE A 643 11.02 -14.96 13.54
CA ILE A 643 10.87 -16.24 14.23
C ILE A 643 10.90 -17.38 13.21
N GLY A 644 12.02 -18.09 13.17
CA GLY A 644 12.34 -19.15 12.21
C GLY A 644 13.53 -18.75 11.34
N GLY A 645 14.59 -19.56 11.35
CA GLY A 645 15.83 -19.37 10.60
C GLY A 645 15.88 -20.19 9.30
N GLY A 646 14.73 -20.57 8.73
CA GLY A 646 14.64 -21.22 7.41
C GLY A 646 14.88 -20.27 6.24
N PRO A 647 14.80 -20.73 4.97
CA PRO A 647 15.00 -19.92 3.77
C PRO A 647 14.34 -18.55 3.82
N GLY A 648 13.03 -18.48 4.05
CA GLY A 648 12.35 -17.20 4.16
C GLY A 648 12.81 -16.35 5.34
N GLY A 649 13.03 -16.96 6.51
CA GLY A 649 13.41 -16.23 7.71
C GLY A 649 14.82 -15.64 7.67
N TYR A 650 15.84 -16.44 7.32
CA TYR A 650 17.21 -15.93 7.29
C TYR A 650 17.42 -14.93 6.13
N LYS A 651 16.73 -15.11 4.99
CA LYS A 651 16.74 -14.12 3.89
C LYS A 651 16.03 -12.83 4.26
N CYS A 652 14.87 -12.92 4.92
CA CYS A 652 14.16 -11.76 5.46
C CYS A 652 15.07 -10.97 6.42
N ALA A 653 15.74 -11.67 7.36
CA ALA A 653 16.63 -11.02 8.31
C ALA A 653 17.81 -10.31 7.62
N ILE A 654 18.42 -10.94 6.61
CA ILE A 654 19.51 -10.35 5.82
C ILE A 654 19.03 -9.14 5.01
N ALA A 655 17.89 -9.25 4.32
CA ALA A 655 17.32 -8.17 3.55
C ALA A 655 16.98 -6.96 4.45
N ALA A 656 16.30 -7.21 5.58
CA ALA A 656 15.95 -6.18 6.56
C ALA A 656 17.19 -5.48 7.13
N ALA A 657 18.25 -6.23 7.47
CA ALA A 657 19.49 -5.65 7.95
C ALA A 657 20.20 -4.80 6.89
N LYS A 658 20.19 -5.23 5.61
CA LYS A 658 20.72 -4.44 4.49
C LYS A 658 19.93 -3.14 4.25
N LEU A 659 18.65 -3.15 4.58
CA LEU A 659 17.76 -1.98 4.54
C LEU A 659 17.88 -1.07 5.77
N GLY A 660 18.82 -1.34 6.67
CA GLY A 660 19.15 -0.49 7.81
C GLY A 660 18.38 -0.79 9.10
N LEU A 661 17.57 -1.86 9.14
CA LEU A 661 16.83 -2.26 10.33
C LEU A 661 17.73 -2.98 11.33
N LYS A 662 17.49 -2.78 12.63
CA LYS A 662 18.11 -3.59 13.67
C LYS A 662 17.33 -4.90 13.84
N VAL A 663 17.95 -6.03 13.50
CA VAL A 663 17.26 -7.33 13.38
C VAL A 663 17.76 -8.38 14.38
N ALA A 664 16.84 -9.15 14.94
CA ALA A 664 17.12 -10.46 15.54
C ALA A 664 16.43 -11.58 14.77
N CYS A 665 17.10 -12.73 14.64
CA CYS A 665 16.55 -13.94 14.06
C CYS A 665 16.61 -15.06 15.11
N ILE A 666 15.46 -15.65 15.40
CA ILE A 666 15.28 -16.68 16.42
C ILE A 666 15.03 -18.03 15.74
N ASP A 667 15.75 -19.09 16.12
CA ASP A 667 15.44 -20.46 15.68
C ASP A 667 15.72 -21.46 16.81
N LYS A 668 14.82 -22.44 16.97
CA LYS A 668 14.95 -23.51 17.98
C LYS A 668 16.15 -24.43 17.72
N ASN A 669 16.64 -24.49 16.49
CA ASN A 669 17.75 -25.33 16.08
C ASN A 669 19.07 -24.57 16.15
N SER A 670 20.14 -25.26 16.58
CA SER A 670 21.47 -24.66 16.72
C SER A 670 22.08 -24.23 15.37
N ILE A 671 21.83 -25.02 14.33
CA ILE A 671 22.21 -24.74 12.94
C ILE A 671 21.04 -24.03 12.26
N PHE A 672 21.24 -22.78 11.84
CA PHE A 672 20.24 -22.02 11.09
C PHE A 672 20.24 -22.45 9.62
N GLY A 673 19.13 -22.23 8.91
CA GLY A 673 18.86 -22.73 7.56
C GLY A 673 17.57 -23.56 7.47
N GLY A 674 16.89 -23.77 8.61
CA GLY A 674 15.58 -24.42 8.72
C GLY A 674 15.51 -25.83 8.14
N THR A 675 14.31 -26.23 7.70
CA THR A 675 14.05 -27.55 7.13
C THR A 675 14.89 -27.81 5.88
N CYS A 676 14.96 -26.84 4.97
CA CYS A 676 15.63 -27.00 3.68
C CYS A 676 17.12 -27.31 3.81
N LEU A 677 17.84 -26.59 4.69
CA LEU A 677 19.26 -26.84 4.91
C LEU A 677 19.52 -28.15 5.66
N ARG A 678 18.79 -28.40 6.76
CA ARG A 678 19.16 -29.46 7.70
C ARG A 678 18.63 -30.84 7.35
N VAL A 679 17.38 -30.91 6.89
CA VAL A 679 16.60 -32.16 6.76
C VAL A 679 15.74 -32.19 5.49
N GLY A 680 16.12 -31.41 4.48
CA GLY A 680 15.33 -31.21 3.26
C GLY A 680 16.21 -31.12 2.01
N CYS A 681 16.18 -29.97 1.34
CA CYS A 681 16.80 -29.73 0.03
C CYS A 681 18.28 -30.13 -0.01
N ILE A 682 19.13 -29.56 0.84
CA ILE A 682 20.58 -29.79 0.77
C ILE A 682 20.94 -31.27 0.98
N PRO A 683 20.50 -31.93 2.07
CA PRO A 683 20.85 -33.33 2.28
C PRO A 683 20.24 -34.27 1.24
N SER A 684 19.02 -34.00 0.77
CA SER A 684 18.41 -34.82 -0.30
C SER A 684 19.18 -34.70 -1.62
N LYS A 685 19.57 -33.47 -2.02
CA LYS A 685 20.31 -33.24 -3.27
C LYS A 685 21.72 -33.82 -3.22
N ALA A 686 22.38 -33.76 -2.06
CA ALA A 686 23.67 -34.44 -1.85
C ALA A 686 23.54 -35.97 -2.06
N LEU A 687 22.53 -36.61 -1.46
CA LEU A 687 22.32 -38.05 -1.62
C LEU A 687 21.83 -38.44 -3.03
N LEU A 688 20.99 -37.62 -3.66
CA LEU A 688 20.58 -37.81 -5.05
C LEU A 688 21.78 -37.79 -5.98
N HIS A 689 22.69 -36.82 -5.80
CA HIS A 689 23.91 -36.73 -6.57
C HIS A 689 24.82 -37.95 -6.34
N SER A 690 25.15 -38.27 -5.09
CA SER A 690 26.03 -39.41 -4.79
C SER A 690 25.46 -40.75 -5.27
N SER A 691 24.16 -40.99 -5.06
CA SER A 691 23.49 -42.22 -5.52
C SER A 691 23.38 -42.30 -7.05
N TYR A 692 23.18 -41.15 -7.73
CA TYR A 692 23.21 -41.09 -9.19
C TYR A 692 24.61 -41.42 -9.73
N GLN A 693 25.67 -40.79 -9.18
CA GLN A 693 27.05 -41.07 -9.61
C GLN A 693 27.40 -42.55 -9.43
N TYR A 694 26.97 -43.17 -8.34
CA TYR A 694 27.13 -44.61 -8.13
C TYR A 694 26.42 -45.43 -9.22
N ALA A 695 25.14 -45.16 -9.47
CA ALA A 695 24.36 -45.89 -10.46
C ALA A 695 24.91 -45.70 -11.89
N HIS A 696 25.28 -44.48 -12.24
CA HIS A 696 25.87 -44.13 -13.54
C HIS A 696 27.21 -44.84 -13.76
N THR A 697 28.10 -44.78 -12.76
CA THR A 697 29.40 -45.46 -12.78
C THR A 697 29.23 -46.97 -12.95
N LYS A 698 28.23 -47.55 -12.29
CA LYS A 698 27.98 -49.00 -12.31
C LYS A 698 27.38 -49.49 -13.61
N ASN A 699 26.43 -48.75 -14.19
CA ASN A 699 25.57 -49.26 -15.26
C ASN A 699 25.86 -48.63 -16.64
N ASP A 700 26.29 -47.36 -16.69
CA ASP A 700 26.16 -46.56 -17.90
C ASP A 700 27.49 -46.29 -18.61
N LEU A 701 28.61 -46.23 -17.88
CA LEU A 701 29.90 -45.84 -18.46
C LEU A 701 30.47 -46.82 -19.51
N SER A 702 30.00 -48.08 -19.51
CA SER A 702 30.47 -49.10 -20.44
C SER A 702 30.23 -48.75 -21.92
N LYS A 703 29.14 -48.06 -22.22
CA LYS A 703 28.78 -47.59 -23.58
C LYS A 703 29.74 -46.51 -24.11
N LEU A 704 30.40 -45.79 -23.19
CA LEU A 704 31.44 -44.80 -23.50
C LEU A 704 32.83 -45.44 -23.65
N GLY A 705 32.93 -46.77 -23.58
CA GLY A 705 34.20 -47.50 -23.61
C GLY A 705 34.94 -47.53 -22.27
N ILE A 706 34.36 -46.99 -21.20
CA ILE A 706 34.94 -46.98 -19.85
C ILE A 706 34.50 -48.25 -19.11
N LYS A 707 35.43 -49.18 -18.89
CA LYS A 707 35.15 -50.47 -18.25
C LYS A 707 35.55 -50.44 -16.78
N ILE A 708 34.58 -50.62 -15.88
CA ILE A 708 34.79 -50.72 -14.44
C ILE A 708 34.44 -52.14 -14.01
N LYS A 709 35.35 -52.83 -13.31
CA LYS A 709 35.14 -54.22 -12.88
C LYS A 709 34.19 -54.32 -11.68
N ASP A 710 34.44 -53.54 -10.63
CA ASP A 710 33.65 -53.56 -9.39
C ASP A 710 33.42 -52.12 -8.90
N ALA A 711 32.20 -51.60 -9.11
CA ALA A 711 31.78 -50.34 -8.51
C ALA A 711 31.07 -50.60 -7.17
N SER A 712 31.66 -50.13 -6.08
CA SER A 712 31.11 -50.16 -4.72
C SER A 712 30.90 -48.75 -4.16
N PHE A 713 30.20 -48.63 -3.03
CA PHE A 713 30.03 -47.39 -2.29
C PHE A 713 30.13 -47.66 -0.79
N ASP A 714 30.51 -46.63 -0.02
CA ASP A 714 30.44 -46.62 1.44
C ASP A 714 29.33 -45.67 1.88
N LEU A 715 28.31 -46.19 2.56
CA LEU A 715 27.17 -45.40 3.01
C LEU A 715 27.56 -44.38 4.10
N LYS A 716 28.49 -44.74 4.98
CA LYS A 716 28.95 -43.86 6.06
C LYS A 716 29.70 -42.67 5.49
N GLU A 717 30.57 -42.88 4.50
CA GLU A 717 31.25 -41.78 3.80
C GLU A 717 30.27 -40.90 3.03
N MET A 718 29.27 -41.49 2.37
CA MET A 718 28.23 -40.75 1.65
C MET A 718 27.39 -39.86 2.59
N LEU A 719 27.00 -40.37 3.76
CA LEU A 719 26.32 -39.60 4.79
C LEU A 719 27.24 -38.52 5.39
N GLY A 720 28.52 -38.83 5.59
CA GLY A 720 29.53 -37.86 6.05
C GLY A 720 29.71 -36.70 5.08
N TYR A 721 29.74 -36.98 3.76
CA TYR A 721 29.78 -35.95 2.72
C TYR A 721 28.54 -35.03 2.79
N LYS A 722 27.35 -35.62 2.93
CA LYS A 722 26.09 -34.89 3.11
C LYS A 722 26.12 -34.00 4.36
N ASP A 723 26.50 -34.56 5.51
CA ASP A 723 26.57 -33.83 6.78
C ASP A 723 27.58 -32.67 6.73
N ALA A 724 28.73 -32.87 6.08
CA ALA A 724 29.72 -31.83 5.90
C ALA A 724 29.14 -30.61 5.15
N ARG A 725 28.35 -30.83 4.09
CA ARG A 725 27.67 -29.75 3.34
C ARG A 725 26.64 -29.01 4.19
N VAL A 726 25.87 -29.72 5.03
CA VAL A 726 24.92 -29.09 5.96
C VAL A 726 25.64 -28.19 6.96
N GLN A 727 26.75 -28.66 7.54
CA GLN A 727 27.56 -27.89 8.50
C GLN A 727 28.20 -26.66 7.84
N GLU A 728 28.77 -26.82 6.66
CA GLU A 728 29.44 -25.75 5.91
C GLU A 728 28.47 -24.61 5.56
N LEU A 729 27.31 -24.95 4.98
CA LEU A 729 26.32 -23.95 4.62
C LEU A 729 25.67 -23.31 5.85
N GLY A 730 25.51 -24.05 6.95
CA GLY A 730 25.05 -23.51 8.22
C GLY A 730 26.00 -22.44 8.77
N LYS A 731 27.31 -22.71 8.74
CA LYS A 731 28.35 -21.71 9.07
C LYS A 731 28.34 -20.51 8.12
N GLY A 732 28.02 -20.74 6.85
CA GLY A 732 27.81 -19.66 5.87
C GLY A 732 26.70 -18.68 6.28
N ILE A 733 25.58 -19.19 6.80
CA ILE A 733 24.50 -18.34 7.32
C ILE A 733 24.96 -17.56 8.57
N GLU A 734 25.69 -18.20 9.48
CA GLU A 734 26.24 -17.53 10.67
C GLU A 734 27.22 -16.40 10.29
N TYR A 735 28.06 -16.64 9.28
CA TYR A 735 28.94 -15.61 8.73
C TYR A 735 28.15 -14.44 8.15
N LEU A 736 27.09 -14.69 7.37
CA LEU A 736 26.22 -13.65 6.82
C LEU A 736 25.51 -12.85 7.93
N PHE A 737 25.07 -13.51 9.00
CA PHE A 737 24.47 -12.83 10.15
C PHE A 737 25.49 -11.92 10.86
N SER A 738 26.71 -12.40 11.06
CA SER A 738 27.79 -11.59 11.62
C SER A 738 28.12 -10.38 10.72
N LEU A 739 28.25 -10.59 9.41
CA LEU A 739 28.53 -9.55 8.43
C LEU A 739 27.48 -8.43 8.45
N HIS A 740 26.20 -8.80 8.59
CA HIS A 740 25.08 -7.87 8.60
C HIS A 740 24.61 -7.47 10.01
N LYS A 741 25.37 -7.80 11.06
CA LYS A 741 25.08 -7.45 12.47
C LYS A 741 23.69 -7.94 12.95
N ILE A 742 23.22 -9.06 12.42
CA ILE A 742 21.96 -9.69 12.83
C ILE A 742 22.20 -10.45 14.13
N THR A 743 21.35 -10.24 15.13
CA THR A 743 21.45 -11.00 16.37
C THR A 743 20.86 -12.41 16.16
N LYS A 744 21.71 -13.43 16.17
CA LYS A 744 21.31 -14.84 16.18
C LYS A 744 20.88 -15.24 17.60
N ILE A 745 19.68 -15.79 17.75
CA ILE A 745 19.17 -16.27 19.03
C ILE A 745 18.70 -17.70 18.88
N ASN A 746 19.36 -18.64 19.57
CA ASN A 746 18.91 -20.02 19.59
C ASN A 746 17.87 -20.21 20.71
N GLY A 747 16.72 -20.78 20.37
CA GLY A 747 15.62 -21.04 21.30
C GLY A 747 14.25 -21.00 20.63
N LEU A 748 13.21 -21.39 21.36
CA LEU A 748 11.82 -21.30 20.89
C LEU A 748 11.29 -19.89 21.14
N GLY A 749 11.04 -19.12 20.08
CA GLY A 749 10.39 -17.82 20.16
C GLY A 749 8.89 -17.96 20.36
N LYS A 750 8.35 -17.33 21.41
CA LYS A 750 6.93 -17.25 21.71
C LYS A 750 6.51 -15.79 21.78
N ILE A 751 5.50 -15.39 21.02
CA ILE A 751 4.93 -14.04 21.03
C ILE A 751 4.12 -13.90 22.32
N THR A 752 4.43 -12.88 23.12
CA THR A 752 3.82 -12.64 24.44
C THR A 752 3.03 -11.35 24.53
N SER A 753 3.29 -10.37 23.66
CA SER A 753 2.52 -9.14 23.51
C SER A 753 2.15 -8.92 22.05
N PHE A 754 0.91 -8.48 21.83
CA PHE A 754 0.32 -8.17 20.53
C PHE A 754 -0.06 -6.68 20.41
N ASP A 755 0.47 -5.85 21.31
CA ASP A 755 0.19 -4.41 21.34
C ASP A 755 0.93 -3.69 20.21
N GLN A 756 0.18 -2.94 19.40
CA GLN A 756 0.73 -2.27 18.23
C GLN A 756 1.87 -1.32 18.60
N GLY A 757 3.05 -1.52 17.99
CA GLY A 757 4.25 -0.72 18.24
C GLY A 757 5.02 -1.10 19.52
N ASN A 758 4.55 -2.10 20.27
CA ASN A 758 5.21 -2.65 21.45
C ASN A 758 5.01 -4.18 21.52
N LEU A 759 5.43 -4.88 20.46
CA LEU A 759 5.38 -6.33 20.37
C LEU A 759 6.49 -6.96 21.22
N GLU A 760 6.21 -8.13 21.79
CA GLU A 760 7.16 -8.85 22.64
C GLU A 760 7.29 -10.31 22.22
N VAL A 761 8.53 -10.79 22.18
CA VAL A 761 8.87 -12.21 21.96
C VAL A 761 9.69 -12.71 23.14
N SER A 762 9.18 -13.72 23.84
CA SER A 762 9.94 -14.45 24.84
C SER A 762 10.75 -15.58 24.19
N VAL A 763 12.02 -15.70 24.55
CA VAL A 763 12.89 -16.83 24.20
C VAL A 763 13.59 -17.28 25.48
N GLU A 764 13.27 -18.48 25.95
CA GLU A 764 13.71 -18.96 27.28
C GLU A 764 13.35 -17.93 28.37
N ASP A 765 14.32 -17.43 29.13
CA ASP A 765 14.13 -16.43 30.19
C ASP A 765 14.25 -14.97 29.71
N LYS A 766 14.41 -14.73 28.40
CA LYS A 766 14.58 -13.38 27.82
C LYS A 766 13.28 -12.92 27.15
N VAL A 767 12.88 -11.68 27.42
CA VAL A 767 11.81 -11.00 26.69
C VAL A 767 12.43 -9.91 25.82
N LEU A 768 12.14 -9.94 24.52
CA LEU A 768 12.68 -9.02 23.52
C LEU A 768 11.57 -8.15 22.97
N LYS A 769 11.80 -6.84 22.93
CA LYS A 769 10.82 -5.85 22.42
C LYS A 769 11.09 -5.48 20.97
N THR A 770 10.03 -5.39 20.18
CA THR A 770 10.16 -5.02 18.76
C THR A 770 8.97 -4.25 18.20
N LYS A 771 9.20 -3.57 17.08
CA LYS A 771 8.13 -2.93 16.29
C LYS A 771 7.41 -3.92 15.41
N ASN A 772 8.14 -4.91 14.86
CA ASN A 772 7.61 -5.84 13.87
C ASN A 772 8.08 -7.27 14.17
N ILE A 773 7.21 -8.24 13.90
CA ILE A 773 7.53 -9.67 13.97
C ILE A 773 7.25 -10.32 12.60
N VAL A 774 8.15 -11.17 12.13
CA VAL A 774 7.91 -12.04 10.96
C VAL A 774 7.91 -13.50 11.41
N ILE A 775 6.77 -14.16 11.27
CA ILE A 775 6.58 -15.60 11.52
C ILE A 775 7.06 -16.36 10.27
N ALA A 776 8.22 -17.01 10.39
CA ALA A 776 8.85 -17.81 9.34
C ALA A 776 9.17 -19.24 9.84
N THR A 777 8.28 -19.79 10.67
CA THR A 777 8.47 -21.08 11.36
C THR A 777 8.40 -22.31 10.46
N GLY A 778 8.01 -22.13 9.21
CA GLY A 778 8.02 -23.16 8.19
C GLY A 778 6.95 -24.23 8.42
N SER A 779 7.32 -25.48 8.15
CA SER A 779 6.42 -26.63 8.15
C SER A 779 7.03 -27.87 8.78
N ASP A 780 6.18 -28.83 9.12
CA ASP A 780 6.54 -30.15 9.62
C ASP A 780 5.84 -31.28 8.82
N VAL A 781 6.22 -32.52 9.08
CA VAL A 781 5.72 -33.72 8.39
C VAL A 781 4.26 -33.99 8.79
N ILE A 782 3.43 -34.35 7.80
CA ILE A 782 2.10 -34.90 8.07
C ILE A 782 2.24 -36.39 8.34
N SER A 783 1.81 -36.83 9.53
CA SER A 783 1.57 -38.25 9.78
C SER A 783 0.17 -38.64 9.33
N LEU A 784 0.01 -39.90 8.89
CA LEU A 784 -1.29 -40.46 8.57
C LEU A 784 -2.03 -40.87 9.85
N PRO A 785 -3.38 -40.75 9.89
CA PRO A 785 -4.16 -41.21 11.03
C PRO A 785 -3.86 -42.67 11.41
N GLY A 786 -3.58 -42.92 12.69
CA GLY A 786 -3.25 -44.26 13.20
C GLY A 786 -1.84 -44.76 12.87
N ILE A 787 -1.01 -43.97 12.20
CA ILE A 787 0.40 -44.28 11.93
C ILE A 787 1.26 -43.34 12.77
N ASN A 788 2.16 -43.91 13.58
CA ASN A 788 3.13 -43.17 14.37
C ASN A 788 4.52 -43.28 13.71
N ILE A 789 5.17 -42.14 13.48
CA ILE A 789 6.53 -42.08 12.93
C ILE A 789 7.50 -42.23 14.11
N ASP A 790 8.31 -43.29 14.11
CA ASP A 790 9.27 -43.62 15.17
C ASP A 790 10.72 -43.24 14.83
N GLU A 791 10.95 -42.77 13.59
CA GLU A 791 12.27 -42.48 12.99
C GLU A 791 13.25 -43.65 13.06
N LYS A 792 12.73 -44.88 13.24
CA LYS A 792 13.49 -46.13 13.26
C LYS A 792 13.01 -47.04 12.16
N SER A 793 11.77 -47.50 12.21
CA SER A 793 11.17 -48.42 11.24
C SER A 793 10.18 -47.70 10.33
N ILE A 794 9.38 -46.81 10.91
CA ILE A 794 8.48 -45.89 10.20
C ILE A 794 9.11 -44.51 10.28
N ILE A 795 9.67 -44.05 9.17
CA ILE A 795 10.53 -42.88 9.09
C ILE A 795 9.84 -41.75 8.33
N SER A 796 10.23 -40.52 8.64
CA SER A 796 9.87 -39.36 7.82
C SER A 796 10.96 -39.07 6.78
N SER A 797 10.83 -37.94 6.09
CA SER A 797 11.92 -37.40 5.26
C SER A 797 13.21 -37.19 6.06
N THR A 798 13.13 -36.90 7.37
CA THR A 798 14.30 -36.73 8.22
C THR A 798 15.04 -38.07 8.40
N GLY A 799 14.34 -39.12 8.85
CA GLY A 799 14.95 -40.44 9.01
C GLY A 799 15.44 -41.05 7.69
N ALA A 800 14.76 -40.76 6.58
CA ALA A 800 15.18 -41.22 5.25
C ALA A 800 16.51 -40.61 4.77
N LEU A 801 17.00 -39.53 5.39
CA LEU A 801 18.28 -38.90 5.09
C LEU A 801 19.42 -39.37 6.01
N SER A 802 19.11 -40.25 6.98
CA SER A 802 20.04 -40.68 8.03
C SER A 802 20.02 -42.18 8.29
N LEU A 803 19.52 -42.99 7.35
CA LEU A 803 19.56 -44.45 7.47
C LEU A 803 21.01 -44.95 7.49
N THR A 804 21.36 -45.71 8.51
CA THR A 804 22.72 -46.25 8.70
C THR A 804 22.99 -47.52 7.88
N GLU A 805 21.96 -48.07 7.23
CA GLU A 805 22.02 -49.24 6.37
C GLU A 805 21.03 -49.09 5.20
N VAL A 806 21.33 -49.72 4.07
CA VAL A 806 20.40 -49.75 2.93
C VAL A 806 19.29 -50.76 3.23
N PRO A 807 18.01 -50.34 3.32
CA PRO A 807 16.91 -51.28 3.55
C PRO A 807 16.77 -52.21 2.35
N LYS A 808 16.50 -53.51 2.57
CA LYS A 808 16.28 -54.44 1.45
C LYS A 808 14.95 -54.13 0.77
N LYS A 809 13.91 -53.88 1.56
CA LYS A 809 12.57 -53.47 1.10
C LYS A 809 12.14 -52.16 1.74
N LEU A 810 11.88 -51.16 0.91
CA LEU A 810 11.39 -49.84 1.30
C LEU A 810 10.01 -49.60 0.71
N VAL A 811 9.03 -49.36 1.57
CA VAL A 811 7.72 -48.84 1.14
C VAL A 811 7.70 -47.34 1.34
N VAL A 812 7.27 -46.59 0.33
CA VAL A 812 7.15 -45.13 0.38
C VAL A 812 5.68 -44.77 0.24
N ILE A 813 5.13 -44.02 1.19
CA ILE A 813 3.75 -43.57 1.18
C ILE A 813 3.72 -42.12 0.72
N GLY A 814 3.15 -41.88 -0.46
CA GLY A 814 3.14 -40.59 -1.13
C GLY A 814 4.18 -40.52 -2.27
N ALA A 815 3.70 -40.17 -3.46
CA ALA A 815 4.45 -40.01 -4.70
C ALA A 815 4.59 -38.53 -5.11
N GLY A 816 4.69 -37.65 -4.12
CA GLY A 816 5.15 -36.27 -4.30
C GLY A 816 6.68 -36.17 -4.42
N ALA A 817 7.20 -34.94 -4.56
CA ALA A 817 8.63 -34.68 -4.78
C ALA A 817 9.56 -35.44 -3.82
N ILE A 818 9.35 -35.32 -2.51
CA ILE A 818 10.15 -35.98 -1.47
C ILE A 818 10.12 -37.50 -1.63
N GLY A 819 8.92 -38.07 -1.82
CA GLY A 819 8.73 -39.51 -1.96
C GLY A 819 9.48 -40.06 -3.18
N LEU A 820 9.38 -39.38 -4.33
CA LEU A 820 10.06 -39.78 -5.57
C LEU A 820 11.58 -39.62 -5.48
N GLU A 821 12.07 -38.53 -4.89
CA GLU A 821 13.50 -38.30 -4.68
C GLU A 821 14.11 -39.36 -3.77
N MET A 822 13.51 -39.63 -2.61
CA MET A 822 14.01 -40.65 -1.68
C MET A 822 13.86 -42.07 -2.23
N SER A 823 12.79 -42.34 -2.98
CA SER A 823 12.65 -43.61 -3.72
C SER A 823 13.81 -43.81 -4.68
N SER A 824 14.22 -42.76 -5.39
CA SER A 824 15.33 -42.81 -6.35
C SER A 824 16.67 -43.05 -5.66
N VAL A 825 16.96 -42.34 -4.56
CA VAL A 825 18.20 -42.53 -3.77
C VAL A 825 18.33 -43.98 -3.34
N TRP A 826 17.34 -44.49 -2.60
CA TRP A 826 17.45 -45.82 -1.99
C TRP A 826 17.38 -46.93 -3.04
N ARG A 827 16.61 -46.74 -4.12
CA ARG A 827 16.59 -47.68 -5.25
C ARG A 827 17.98 -47.82 -5.89
N ARG A 828 18.68 -46.71 -6.14
CA ARG A 828 20.02 -46.70 -6.75
C ARG A 828 21.08 -47.37 -5.87
N LEU A 829 20.93 -47.26 -4.54
CA LEU A 829 21.82 -47.88 -3.57
C LEU A 829 21.53 -49.38 -3.33
N GLY A 830 20.39 -49.88 -3.82
CA GLY A 830 20.09 -51.33 -3.86
C GLY A 830 18.76 -51.76 -3.25
N SER A 831 17.96 -50.85 -2.69
CA SER A 831 16.65 -51.19 -2.13
C SER A 831 15.64 -51.63 -3.19
N GLU A 832 14.78 -52.59 -2.85
CA GLU A 832 13.52 -52.82 -3.54
C GLU A 832 12.50 -51.78 -3.04
N VAL A 833 12.08 -50.87 -3.93
CA VAL A 833 11.22 -49.75 -3.57
C VAL A 833 9.81 -49.93 -4.13
N THR A 834 8.80 -49.82 -3.27
CA THR A 834 7.39 -49.75 -3.67
C THR A 834 6.76 -48.45 -3.16
N VAL A 835 6.33 -47.60 -4.09
CA VAL A 835 5.64 -46.35 -3.80
C VAL A 835 4.13 -46.59 -3.82
N VAL A 836 3.44 -46.20 -2.75
CA VAL A 836 1.98 -46.28 -2.60
C VAL A 836 1.43 -44.86 -2.62
N GLU A 837 0.54 -44.57 -3.56
CA GLU A 837 -0.06 -43.26 -3.76
C GLU A 837 -1.58 -43.37 -3.85
N PHE A 838 -2.26 -42.47 -3.14
CA PHE A 838 -3.70 -42.38 -3.14
C PHE A 838 -4.25 -41.83 -4.46
N PHE A 839 -3.57 -40.84 -5.06
CA PHE A 839 -3.91 -40.32 -6.38
C PHE A 839 -3.63 -41.36 -7.49
N ASP A 840 -4.27 -41.16 -8.63
CA ASP A 840 -4.11 -42.01 -9.83
C ASP A 840 -2.83 -41.70 -10.64
N ARG A 841 -2.07 -40.68 -10.23
CA ARG A 841 -0.82 -40.24 -10.86
C ARG A 841 0.21 -39.79 -9.82
N ILE A 842 1.49 -39.87 -10.17
CA ILE A 842 2.60 -39.31 -9.39
C ILE A 842 2.75 -37.81 -9.67
N ALA A 843 3.44 -37.08 -8.78
CA ALA A 843 3.72 -35.65 -8.96
C ALA A 843 2.46 -34.85 -9.36
N ALA A 844 1.34 -35.08 -8.66
CA ALA A 844 0.01 -34.68 -9.11
C ALA A 844 -0.20 -33.16 -9.29
N ALA A 845 0.72 -32.34 -8.76
CA ALA A 845 0.73 -30.88 -8.92
C ALA A 845 1.41 -30.40 -10.22
N MET A 846 2.03 -31.29 -11.01
CA MET A 846 2.67 -30.96 -12.29
C MET A 846 1.76 -31.28 -13.48
N ASP A 847 2.14 -30.81 -14.66
CA ASP A 847 1.51 -31.16 -15.94
C ASP A 847 1.46 -32.69 -16.12
N GLY A 848 0.31 -33.22 -16.54
CA GLY A 848 0.07 -34.66 -16.55
C GLY A 848 1.00 -35.44 -17.49
N GLU A 849 1.54 -34.79 -18.52
CA GLU A 849 2.50 -35.42 -19.42
C GLU A 849 3.88 -35.59 -18.76
N LEU A 850 4.29 -34.64 -17.90
CA LEU A 850 5.47 -34.78 -17.06
C LEU A 850 5.28 -35.95 -16.09
N SER A 851 4.15 -36.01 -15.37
CA SER A 851 3.84 -37.09 -14.43
C SER A 851 3.89 -38.47 -15.09
N LYS A 852 3.31 -38.61 -16.29
CA LYS A 852 3.28 -39.88 -17.03
C LYS A 852 4.69 -40.30 -17.49
N SER A 853 5.47 -39.35 -17.97
CA SER A 853 6.81 -39.62 -18.51
C SER A 853 7.79 -39.95 -17.38
N LEU A 854 7.71 -39.23 -16.27
CA LEU A 854 8.48 -39.52 -15.06
C LEU A 854 8.13 -40.90 -14.49
N LEU A 855 6.85 -41.26 -14.41
CA LEU A 855 6.41 -42.58 -13.95
C LEU A 855 7.07 -43.68 -14.79
N SER A 856 7.04 -43.54 -16.12
CA SER A 856 7.65 -44.52 -17.01
C SER A 856 9.17 -44.64 -16.80
N SER A 857 9.88 -43.52 -16.63
CA SER A 857 11.33 -43.55 -16.40
C SER A 857 11.68 -44.18 -15.05
N LEU A 858 10.98 -43.82 -13.98
CA LEU A 858 11.22 -44.39 -12.64
C LEU A 858 10.87 -45.89 -12.56
N GLN A 859 9.85 -46.34 -13.29
CA GLN A 859 9.53 -47.76 -13.42
C GLN A 859 10.64 -48.53 -14.14
N LYS A 860 11.24 -47.98 -15.22
CA LYS A 860 12.39 -48.59 -15.90
C LYS A 860 13.61 -48.72 -14.97
N GLN A 861 13.76 -47.80 -14.01
CA GLN A 861 14.79 -47.87 -12.97
C GLN A 861 14.47 -48.94 -11.89
N GLY A 862 13.28 -49.56 -11.94
CA GLY A 862 12.87 -50.65 -11.05
C GLY A 862 12.12 -50.21 -9.79
N ILE A 863 11.59 -48.99 -9.76
CA ILE A 863 10.68 -48.54 -8.70
C ILE A 863 9.27 -49.05 -9.02
N LYS A 864 8.63 -49.71 -8.06
CA LYS A 864 7.25 -50.20 -8.19
C LYS A 864 6.28 -49.11 -7.73
N PHE A 865 5.14 -48.98 -8.40
CA PHE A 865 4.11 -47.99 -8.07
C PHE A 865 2.76 -48.67 -7.90
N LEU A 866 2.09 -48.37 -6.79
CA LEU A 866 0.70 -48.71 -6.51
C LEU A 866 -0.08 -47.40 -6.40
N LEU A 867 -0.61 -46.95 -7.53
CA LEU A 867 -1.42 -45.73 -7.64
C LEU A 867 -2.87 -46.04 -7.32
N SER A 868 -3.69 -45.01 -7.06
CA SER A 868 -5.09 -45.17 -6.63
C SER A 868 -5.22 -46.14 -5.46
N THR A 869 -4.29 -46.09 -4.51
CA THR A 869 -4.16 -47.06 -3.42
C THR A 869 -4.02 -46.36 -2.08
N LYS A 870 -4.94 -46.65 -1.15
CA LYS A 870 -4.97 -46.10 0.20
C LYS A 870 -4.18 -47.01 1.16
N VAL A 871 -3.41 -46.41 2.04
CA VAL A 871 -2.82 -47.13 3.20
C VAL A 871 -3.85 -47.15 4.33
N GLU A 872 -4.18 -48.34 4.83
CA GLU A 872 -5.13 -48.52 5.93
C GLU A 872 -4.46 -48.67 7.30
N GLY A 873 -3.22 -49.14 7.34
CA GLY A 873 -2.47 -49.28 8.58
C GLY A 873 -1.14 -50.00 8.39
N ILE A 874 -0.26 -49.84 9.36
CA ILE A 874 1.05 -50.49 9.41
C ILE A 874 1.12 -51.30 10.70
N LYS A 875 1.42 -52.59 10.61
CA LYS A 875 1.67 -53.46 11.76
C LYS A 875 3.15 -53.78 11.84
N GLN A 876 3.72 -53.60 13.02
CA GLN A 876 5.10 -53.98 13.29
C GLN A 876 5.17 -55.41 13.82
N SER A 877 5.94 -56.24 13.15
CA SER A 877 6.38 -57.56 13.61
C SER A 877 7.82 -57.48 14.12
N SER A 878 8.34 -58.54 14.74
CA SER A 878 9.67 -58.52 15.39
C SER A 878 10.81 -58.04 14.49
N ASN A 879 10.80 -58.38 13.19
CA ASN A 879 11.84 -58.01 12.22
C ASN A 879 11.32 -57.44 10.88
N SER A 880 10.01 -57.19 10.72
CA SER A 880 9.43 -56.64 9.48
C SER A 880 8.19 -55.78 9.75
N LEU A 881 7.87 -54.91 8.81
CA LEU A 881 6.65 -54.11 8.78
C LEU A 881 5.68 -54.68 7.75
N SER A 882 4.43 -54.79 8.14
CA SER A 882 3.33 -55.25 7.29
C SER A 882 2.42 -54.08 6.99
N VAL A 883 2.45 -53.58 5.75
CA VAL A 883 1.69 -52.42 5.29
C VAL A 883 0.40 -52.89 4.60
N LYS A 884 -0.73 -52.62 5.24
CA LYS A 884 -2.06 -52.95 4.68
C LYS A 884 -2.49 -51.83 3.72
N VAL A 885 -2.73 -52.21 2.47
CA VAL A 885 -3.15 -51.30 1.39
C VAL A 885 -4.48 -51.72 0.79
N CYS A 886 -5.29 -50.75 0.37
CA CYS A 886 -6.58 -50.97 -0.25
C CYS A 886 -6.68 -50.16 -1.55
N SER A 887 -6.97 -50.83 -2.66
CA SER A 887 -7.16 -50.17 -3.95
C SER A 887 -8.48 -49.38 -3.95
N VAL A 888 -8.40 -48.12 -4.34
CA VAL A 888 -9.55 -47.20 -4.43
C VAL A 888 -10.44 -47.55 -5.62
N LYS A 889 -9.94 -48.31 -6.61
CA LYS A 889 -10.69 -48.66 -7.82
C LYS A 889 -11.63 -49.85 -7.62
N ASP A 890 -11.22 -50.84 -6.85
CA ASP A 890 -11.92 -52.13 -6.73
C ASP A 890 -12.07 -52.62 -5.27
N ASN A 891 -11.68 -51.82 -4.28
CA ASN A 891 -11.70 -52.14 -2.85
C ASN A 891 -10.93 -53.42 -2.47
N GLN A 892 -10.02 -53.90 -3.34
CA GLN A 892 -9.18 -55.05 -3.01
C GLN A 892 -8.12 -54.64 -1.99
N THR A 893 -8.01 -55.44 -0.94
CA THR A 893 -7.03 -55.26 0.12
C THR A 893 -5.86 -56.21 -0.08
N ASN A 894 -4.64 -55.68 -0.02
CA ASN A 894 -3.40 -56.43 -0.06
C ASN A 894 -2.47 -56.01 1.09
N THR A 895 -1.46 -56.84 1.36
CA THR A 895 -0.44 -56.56 2.37
C THR A 895 0.94 -56.57 1.72
N ILE A 896 1.75 -55.57 2.03
CA ILE A 896 3.12 -55.41 1.52
C ILE A 896 4.09 -55.51 2.70
N GLU A 897 5.05 -56.42 2.62
CA GLU A 897 6.12 -56.53 3.61
C GLU A 897 7.25 -55.55 3.30
N ALA A 898 7.74 -54.86 4.33
CA ALA A 898 8.81 -53.87 4.23
C ALA A 898 9.77 -53.95 5.42
N ASP A 899 11.03 -53.57 5.23
CA ASP A 899 11.97 -53.38 6.34
C ASP A 899 11.82 -51.99 6.94
N LYS A 900 11.55 -50.99 6.08
CA LYS A 900 11.31 -49.60 6.44
C LYS A 900 10.11 -49.05 5.67
N VAL A 901 9.38 -48.13 6.30
CA VAL A 901 8.31 -47.35 5.64
C VAL A 901 8.64 -45.87 5.73
N LEU A 902 8.76 -45.19 4.60
CA LEU A 902 8.86 -43.73 4.52
C LEU A 902 7.47 -43.13 4.37
N VAL A 903 7.09 -42.24 5.29
CA VAL A 903 5.87 -41.43 5.18
C VAL A 903 6.20 -40.08 4.54
N ALA A 904 5.76 -39.88 3.30
CA ALA A 904 5.93 -38.67 2.49
C ALA A 904 4.57 -38.11 2.02
N ALA A 905 3.60 -38.06 2.93
CA ALA A 905 2.19 -37.72 2.66
C ALA A 905 1.88 -36.21 2.58
N GLY A 906 2.91 -35.35 2.65
CA GLY A 906 2.77 -33.90 2.65
C GLY A 906 3.29 -33.24 3.92
N ARG A 907 3.06 -31.93 4.02
CA ARG A 907 3.60 -31.08 5.10
C ARG A 907 2.50 -30.19 5.68
N LYS A 908 2.58 -29.91 6.98
CA LYS A 908 1.68 -29.03 7.74
C LYS A 908 2.43 -27.80 8.24
N PRO A 909 1.77 -26.64 8.44
CA PRO A 909 2.42 -25.46 9.00
C PRO A 909 2.88 -25.72 10.45
N CYS A 910 3.98 -25.08 10.86
CA CYS A 910 4.54 -25.21 12.19
C CYS A 910 4.16 -23.99 13.05
N THR A 911 3.07 -24.09 13.81
CA THR A 911 2.58 -23.00 14.68
C THR A 911 2.68 -23.31 16.18
N ASP A 912 3.06 -24.54 16.52
CA ASP A 912 3.05 -25.04 17.90
C ASP A 912 4.03 -24.27 18.79
N GLY A 913 3.56 -23.80 19.95
CA GLY A 913 4.38 -23.10 20.95
C GLY A 913 4.69 -21.63 20.64
N LEU A 914 4.15 -21.07 19.55
CA LEU A 914 4.37 -19.66 19.17
C LEU A 914 3.61 -18.64 20.03
N GLY A 915 2.64 -19.07 20.85
CA GLY A 915 1.81 -18.16 21.65
C GLY A 915 0.78 -17.37 20.84
N ILE A 916 0.48 -17.81 19.62
CA ILE A 916 -0.42 -17.12 18.68
C ILE A 916 -1.85 -17.67 18.68
N ASP A 917 -2.12 -18.73 19.43
CA ASP A 917 -3.44 -19.36 19.47
C ASP A 917 -4.50 -18.35 19.93
N GLU A 918 -5.64 -18.34 19.23
CA GLU A 918 -6.76 -17.39 19.40
C GLU A 918 -6.44 -15.91 19.08
N LYS A 919 -5.18 -15.55 18.83
CA LYS A 919 -4.74 -14.17 18.50
C LYS A 919 -4.51 -13.97 17.01
N ILE A 920 -3.94 -14.96 16.34
CA ILE A 920 -3.66 -14.95 14.91
C ILE A 920 -4.59 -15.92 14.19
N GLU A 921 -5.25 -15.45 13.14
CA GLU A 921 -6.17 -16.24 12.34
C GLU A 921 -5.42 -17.34 11.56
N LYS A 922 -5.99 -18.55 11.57
CA LYS A 922 -5.49 -19.71 10.85
C LYS A 922 -6.63 -20.32 10.02
N ASP A 923 -6.31 -20.90 8.86
CA ASP A 923 -7.30 -21.68 8.11
C ASP A 923 -7.59 -23.05 8.78
N ASN A 924 -8.54 -23.78 8.21
CA ASN A 924 -8.91 -25.12 8.67
C ASN A 924 -7.79 -26.17 8.57
N ARG A 925 -6.69 -25.86 7.86
CA ARG A 925 -5.49 -26.70 7.72
C ARG A 925 -4.35 -26.22 8.62
N GLY A 926 -4.56 -25.14 9.38
CA GLY A 926 -3.62 -24.56 10.33
C GLY A 926 -2.68 -23.50 9.77
N PHE A 927 -2.83 -23.08 8.50
CA PHE A 927 -1.95 -22.08 7.88
C PHE A 927 -2.34 -20.68 8.36
N VAL A 928 -1.32 -19.88 8.70
CA VAL A 928 -1.52 -18.49 9.15
C VAL A 928 -2.11 -17.67 8.01
N GLN A 929 -3.23 -17.01 8.28
CA GLN A 929 -3.87 -16.11 7.30
C GLN A 929 -3.13 -14.79 7.25
N VAL A 930 -2.87 -14.32 6.04
CA VAL A 930 -2.22 -13.05 5.77
C VAL A 930 -2.93 -12.30 4.66
N ASN A 931 -2.81 -10.98 4.68
CA ASN A 931 -3.23 -10.12 3.58
C ASN A 931 -2.15 -10.09 2.46
N ASN A 932 -2.38 -9.26 1.43
CA ASN A 932 -1.46 -9.10 0.30
C ASN A 932 -0.09 -8.49 0.67
N ARG A 933 0.06 -7.94 1.87
CA ARG A 933 1.34 -7.43 2.42
C ARG A 933 2.02 -8.46 3.33
N TYR A 934 1.53 -9.71 3.35
CA TYR A 934 1.95 -10.77 4.27
C TYR A 934 1.70 -10.45 5.74
N GLU A 935 0.88 -9.43 6.04
CA GLU A 935 0.53 -9.04 7.39
C GLU A 935 -0.66 -9.87 7.87
N THR A 936 -0.60 -10.32 9.12
CA THR A 936 -1.69 -11.06 9.77
C THR A 936 -2.84 -10.13 10.17
N ASN A 937 -3.86 -10.65 10.85
CA ASN A 937 -4.91 -9.84 11.48
C ASN A 937 -4.38 -8.93 12.62
N VAL A 938 -3.12 -9.06 13.04
CA VAL A 938 -2.47 -8.19 14.04
C VAL A 938 -1.42 -7.32 13.37
N LYS A 939 -1.59 -6.00 13.48
CA LYS A 939 -0.70 -5.01 12.88
C LYS A 939 0.73 -5.11 13.41
N GLY A 940 1.71 -5.12 12.50
CA GLY A 940 3.12 -5.32 12.79
C GLY A 940 3.55 -6.79 12.90
N ILE A 941 2.63 -7.76 12.78
CA ILE A 941 2.96 -9.19 12.72
C ILE A 941 2.69 -9.70 11.31
N PHE A 942 3.75 -10.20 10.68
CA PHE A 942 3.76 -10.76 9.33
C PHE A 942 4.01 -12.27 9.37
N ALA A 943 3.67 -12.99 8.30
CA ALA A 943 4.00 -14.40 8.15
C ALA A 943 4.38 -14.76 6.71
N ILE A 944 5.38 -15.63 6.54
CA ILE A 944 5.98 -15.97 5.25
C ILE A 944 6.38 -17.45 5.15
N GLY A 945 6.58 -17.92 3.92
CA GLY A 945 7.06 -19.25 3.60
C GLY A 945 5.98 -20.32 3.78
N ASP A 946 6.40 -21.51 4.22
CA ASP A 946 5.50 -22.65 4.32
C ASP A 946 4.36 -22.46 5.35
N VAL A 947 4.50 -21.54 6.31
CA VAL A 947 3.51 -21.36 7.39
C VAL A 947 2.22 -20.71 6.91
N ILE A 948 2.25 -20.02 5.76
CA ILE A 948 1.09 -19.37 5.12
C ILE A 948 0.49 -20.17 3.97
N GLY A 949 1.04 -21.34 3.66
CA GLY A 949 0.55 -22.21 2.59
C GLY A 949 0.99 -21.77 1.19
N GLY A 950 0.20 -22.16 0.18
CA GLY A 950 0.59 -22.08 -1.23
C GLY A 950 1.66 -23.11 -1.62
N ALA A 951 2.48 -22.80 -2.62
CA ALA A 951 3.63 -23.63 -2.97
C ALA A 951 4.67 -23.62 -1.83
N MET A 952 4.88 -24.76 -1.19
CA MET A 952 5.80 -24.94 -0.05
C MET A 952 7.23 -25.18 -0.56
N LEU A 953 7.82 -24.15 -1.16
CA LEU A 953 9.13 -24.17 -1.82
C LEU A 953 10.09 -23.21 -1.14
N ALA A 954 11.38 -23.57 -1.12
CA ALA A 954 12.41 -22.77 -0.45
C ALA A 954 12.52 -21.37 -1.06
N HIS A 955 12.68 -21.25 -2.38
CA HIS A 955 12.80 -19.98 -3.09
C HIS A 955 11.54 -19.12 -3.01
N LYS A 956 10.33 -19.72 -2.99
CA LYS A 956 9.08 -19.02 -2.67
C LYS A 956 9.18 -18.33 -1.31
N ALA A 957 9.64 -19.04 -0.29
CA ALA A 957 9.81 -18.47 1.05
C ALA A 957 10.88 -17.36 1.06
N GLU A 958 11.98 -17.52 0.31
CA GLU A 958 13.02 -16.49 0.18
C GLU A 958 12.48 -15.19 -0.43
N GLU A 959 11.68 -15.30 -1.49
CA GLU A 959 11.10 -14.16 -2.21
C GLU A 959 10.09 -13.40 -1.33
N GLU A 960 9.21 -14.13 -0.63
CA GLU A 960 8.32 -13.54 0.38
C GLU A 960 9.08 -12.89 1.52
N GLY A 961 10.20 -13.47 1.96
CA GLY A 961 11.03 -12.92 3.02
C GLY A 961 11.70 -11.60 2.63
N VAL A 962 12.20 -11.50 1.40
CA VAL A 962 12.73 -10.25 0.85
C VAL A 962 11.61 -9.21 0.72
N ALA A 963 10.46 -9.61 0.18
CA ALA A 963 9.32 -8.71 0.05
C ALA A 963 8.87 -8.13 1.40
N VAL A 964 8.71 -8.96 2.43
CA VAL A 964 8.30 -8.46 3.75
C VAL A 964 9.35 -7.54 4.37
N ALA A 965 10.64 -7.81 4.19
CA ALA A 965 11.68 -6.89 4.63
C ALA A 965 11.58 -5.52 3.94
N GLU A 966 11.33 -5.50 2.63
CA GLU A 966 11.11 -4.28 1.84
C GLU A 966 9.85 -3.54 2.29
N ILE A 967 8.74 -4.24 2.56
CA ILE A 967 7.49 -3.68 3.10
C ILE A 967 7.73 -2.98 4.44
N ILE A 968 8.45 -3.62 5.35
CA ILE A 968 8.76 -3.06 6.68
C ILE A 968 9.68 -1.85 6.55
N ALA A 969 10.57 -1.83 5.56
CA ALA A 969 11.41 -0.68 5.25
C ALA A 969 10.71 0.45 4.47
N GLY A 970 9.41 0.31 4.17
CA GLY A 970 8.62 1.32 3.45
C GLY A 970 8.79 1.30 1.93
N GLN A 971 9.29 0.20 1.36
CA GLN A 971 9.40 -0.02 -0.08
C GLN A 971 8.16 -0.77 -0.62
N SER A 972 8.14 -1.02 -1.93
CA SER A 972 6.99 -1.63 -2.65
C SER A 972 7.44 -2.87 -3.44
N PRO A 973 7.63 -4.01 -2.78
CA PRO A 973 8.06 -5.25 -3.45
C PRO A 973 6.94 -5.85 -4.30
N HIS A 974 7.31 -6.88 -5.05
CA HIS A 974 6.37 -7.76 -5.73
C HIS A 974 6.87 -9.21 -5.64
N VAL A 975 5.94 -10.14 -5.46
CA VAL A 975 6.17 -11.58 -5.60
C VAL A 975 5.15 -12.09 -6.60
N ASP A 976 5.63 -12.64 -7.72
CA ASP A 976 4.77 -13.24 -8.74
C ASP A 976 4.75 -14.76 -8.59
N TYR A 977 3.67 -15.27 -8.00
CA TYR A 977 3.50 -16.70 -7.77
C TYR A 977 3.35 -17.52 -9.06
N GLU A 978 2.98 -16.91 -10.19
CA GLU A 978 2.81 -17.62 -11.47
C GLU A 978 4.17 -17.95 -12.11
N ILE A 979 5.23 -17.23 -11.74
CA ILE A 979 6.60 -17.46 -12.24
C ILE A 979 7.52 -18.15 -11.22
N ILE A 980 6.96 -18.75 -10.17
CA ILE A 980 7.74 -19.56 -9.23
C ILE A 980 7.96 -20.95 -9.84
N PRO A 981 9.20 -21.34 -10.20
CA PRO A 981 9.46 -22.66 -10.77
C PRO A 981 9.29 -23.75 -9.71
N SER A 982 8.82 -24.92 -10.12
CA SER A 982 8.76 -26.14 -9.31
C SER A 982 9.68 -27.18 -9.90
N VAL A 983 10.45 -27.90 -9.07
CA VAL A 983 11.46 -28.87 -9.53
C VAL A 983 11.43 -30.13 -8.66
N ILE A 984 11.49 -31.30 -9.29
CA ILE A 984 11.74 -32.59 -8.65
C ILE A 984 13.06 -33.13 -9.20
N TYR A 985 14.02 -33.38 -8.31
CA TYR A 985 15.42 -33.65 -8.67
C TYR A 985 15.71 -35.14 -8.82
N THR A 986 14.75 -35.89 -9.36
CA THR A 986 14.97 -37.24 -9.86
C THR A 986 15.95 -37.21 -11.04
N HIS A 987 16.32 -38.38 -11.58
CA HIS A 987 17.02 -38.43 -12.87
C HIS A 987 16.22 -39.35 -13.80
N PRO A 988 15.61 -38.84 -14.89
CA PRO A 988 15.60 -37.44 -15.31
C PRO A 988 14.92 -36.52 -14.28
N ALA A 989 15.35 -35.26 -14.23
CA ALA A 989 14.71 -34.24 -13.42
C ALA A 989 13.42 -33.79 -14.12
N VAL A 990 12.48 -33.24 -13.35
CA VAL A 990 11.30 -32.57 -13.90
C VAL A 990 11.18 -31.17 -13.32
N SER A 991 10.79 -30.23 -14.16
CA SER A 991 10.54 -28.85 -13.75
C SER A 991 9.36 -28.25 -14.51
N SER A 992 8.68 -27.32 -13.86
CA SER A 992 7.54 -26.61 -14.42
C SER A 992 7.48 -25.18 -13.91
N ILE A 993 6.98 -24.28 -14.74
CA ILE A 993 6.69 -22.89 -14.40
C ILE A 993 5.45 -22.43 -15.17
N GLY A 994 4.65 -21.55 -14.58
CA GLY A 994 3.35 -21.16 -15.12
C GLY A 994 2.31 -22.29 -15.06
N LYS A 995 1.30 -22.18 -15.92
CA LYS A 995 0.10 -23.03 -15.86
C LYS A 995 0.33 -24.39 -16.50
N ALA A 996 -0.25 -25.43 -15.89
CA ALA A 996 -0.34 -26.76 -16.51
C ALA A 996 -1.34 -26.77 -17.67
N GLU A 997 -1.20 -27.70 -18.62
CA GLU A 997 -2.11 -27.76 -19.77
C GLU A 997 -3.56 -28.04 -19.32
N GLU A 998 -3.75 -28.89 -18.31
CA GLU A 998 -5.07 -29.20 -17.75
C GLU A 998 -5.74 -27.97 -17.13
N GLU A 999 -4.97 -27.08 -16.51
CA GLU A 999 -5.48 -25.84 -15.92
C GLU A 999 -6.00 -24.89 -17.03
N LEU A 1000 -5.24 -24.74 -18.12
CA LEU A 1000 -5.66 -23.96 -19.27
C LEU A 1000 -6.92 -24.54 -19.94
N LYS A 1001 -6.99 -25.87 -20.09
CA LYS A 1001 -8.19 -26.56 -20.60
C LYS A 1001 -9.40 -26.33 -19.72
N ASN A 1002 -9.27 -26.52 -18.41
CA ASN A 1002 -10.37 -26.40 -17.45
C ASN A 1002 -10.87 -24.95 -17.36
N ALA A 1003 -9.98 -23.97 -17.51
CA ALA A 1003 -10.34 -22.56 -17.53
C ALA A 1003 -10.81 -22.04 -18.91
N GLY A 1004 -10.86 -22.90 -19.94
CA GLY A 1004 -11.33 -22.53 -21.28
C GLY A 1004 -10.40 -21.57 -22.03
N TYR A 1005 -9.12 -21.51 -21.68
CA TYR A 1005 -8.14 -20.69 -22.39
C TYR A 1005 -7.86 -21.24 -23.79
N LYS A 1006 -7.70 -20.34 -24.76
CA LYS A 1006 -7.19 -20.69 -26.09
C LYS A 1006 -5.66 -20.62 -26.07
N TYR A 1007 -5.02 -21.77 -26.25
CA TYR A 1007 -3.57 -21.88 -26.22
C TYR A 1007 -3.04 -22.81 -27.34
N LYS A 1008 -1.76 -22.65 -27.68
CA LYS A 1008 -0.98 -23.54 -28.55
C LYS A 1008 0.00 -24.35 -27.72
N VAL A 1009 0.38 -25.53 -28.20
CA VAL A 1009 1.36 -26.41 -27.54
C VAL A 1009 2.53 -26.65 -28.48
N GLY A 1010 3.73 -26.25 -28.06
CA GLY A 1010 4.99 -26.58 -28.70
C GLY A 1010 5.76 -27.65 -27.93
N LYS A 1011 6.44 -28.57 -28.63
CA LYS A 1011 7.26 -29.61 -28.00
C LYS A 1011 8.55 -29.88 -28.75
N CYS A 1012 9.62 -30.10 -28.00
CA CYS A 1012 10.88 -30.64 -28.53
C CYS A 1012 11.36 -31.80 -27.65
N GLN A 1013 11.70 -32.93 -28.26
CA GLN A 1013 12.25 -34.11 -27.57
C GLN A 1013 13.77 -33.96 -27.43
N PHE A 1014 14.34 -34.31 -26.27
CA PHE A 1014 15.80 -34.34 -26.11
C PHE A 1014 16.46 -35.37 -27.04
N ALA A 1015 15.70 -36.38 -27.50
CA ALA A 1015 16.11 -37.30 -28.57
C ALA A 1015 16.39 -36.64 -29.93
N ALA A 1016 16.00 -35.38 -30.14
CA ALA A 1016 16.36 -34.59 -31.32
C ALA A 1016 17.54 -33.64 -31.06
N ASN A 1017 17.89 -33.39 -29.80
CA ASN A 1017 18.93 -32.44 -29.42
C ASN A 1017 20.34 -33.06 -29.54
N GLY A 1018 21.26 -32.35 -30.21
CA GLY A 1018 22.62 -32.83 -30.46
C GLY A 1018 23.44 -33.00 -29.18
N ARG A 1019 23.35 -32.05 -28.25
CA ARG A 1019 24.08 -32.10 -26.98
C ARG A 1019 23.62 -33.26 -26.10
N ALA A 1020 22.31 -33.46 -25.96
CA ALA A 1020 21.73 -34.54 -25.18
C ALA A 1020 22.12 -35.94 -25.70
N LYS A 1021 22.26 -36.10 -27.03
CA LYS A 1021 22.79 -37.35 -27.62
C LYS A 1021 24.25 -37.60 -27.29
N ILE A 1022 25.07 -36.55 -27.30
CA ILE A 1022 26.52 -36.68 -27.04
C ILE A 1022 26.78 -37.07 -25.57
N THR A 1023 25.96 -36.59 -24.63
CA THR A 1023 26.07 -36.97 -23.20
C THR A 1023 25.31 -38.25 -22.85
N ASP A 1024 24.57 -38.81 -23.82
CA ASP A 1024 23.64 -39.93 -23.64
C ASP A 1024 22.56 -39.71 -22.56
N ASP A 1025 22.07 -38.48 -22.50
CA ASP A 1025 21.01 -37.99 -21.62
C ASP A 1025 19.78 -37.52 -22.44
N ALA A 1026 19.44 -38.28 -23.48
CA ALA A 1026 18.42 -37.90 -24.46
C ALA A 1026 16.96 -38.25 -24.05
N GLU A 1027 16.74 -38.74 -22.83
CA GLU A 1027 15.39 -39.02 -22.30
C GLU A 1027 14.66 -37.73 -21.94
N GLY A 1028 13.42 -37.60 -22.43
CA GLY A 1028 12.50 -36.52 -22.06
C GLY A 1028 12.30 -35.43 -23.12
N PHE A 1029 11.70 -34.30 -22.72
CA PHE A 1029 11.28 -33.23 -23.61
C PHE A 1029 11.13 -31.87 -22.91
N VAL A 1030 11.06 -30.83 -23.72
CA VAL A 1030 10.55 -29.49 -23.36
C VAL A 1030 9.18 -29.30 -24.00
N LYS A 1031 8.21 -28.84 -23.21
CA LYS A 1031 6.84 -28.50 -23.63
C LYS A 1031 6.56 -27.05 -23.27
N VAL A 1032 6.09 -26.27 -24.24
CA VAL A 1032 5.74 -24.85 -24.09
C VAL A 1032 4.27 -24.64 -24.42
N LEU A 1033 3.58 -23.90 -23.57
CA LEU A 1033 2.18 -23.51 -23.74
C LEU A 1033 2.14 -22.02 -24.01
N THR A 1034 1.52 -21.58 -25.11
CA THR A 1034 1.42 -20.14 -25.46
C THR A 1034 -0.01 -19.70 -25.74
N CYS A 1035 -0.31 -18.42 -25.46
CA CYS A 1035 -1.59 -17.81 -25.82
C CYS A 1035 -1.79 -17.84 -27.34
N SER A 1036 -2.91 -18.38 -27.83
CA SER A 1036 -3.12 -18.48 -29.29
C SER A 1036 -3.15 -17.14 -30.03
N ARG A 1037 -3.55 -16.05 -29.34
CA ARG A 1037 -3.67 -14.71 -29.94
C ARG A 1037 -2.40 -13.87 -29.80
N ALA A 1038 -1.82 -13.84 -28.60
CA ALA A 1038 -0.72 -12.95 -28.28
C ALA A 1038 0.66 -13.64 -28.33
N ASP A 1039 0.69 -14.97 -28.46
CA ASP A 1039 1.87 -15.82 -28.42
C ASP A 1039 2.70 -15.80 -27.13
N THR A 1040 2.28 -15.01 -26.12
CA THR A 1040 2.84 -15.00 -24.77
C THR A 1040 2.91 -16.39 -24.17
N ILE A 1041 4.04 -16.73 -23.55
CA ILE A 1041 4.25 -18.00 -22.84
C ILE A 1041 3.38 -18.03 -21.59
N LEU A 1042 2.56 -19.08 -21.46
CA LEU A 1042 1.63 -19.31 -20.35
C LEU A 1042 2.15 -20.39 -19.38
N GLY A 1043 3.07 -21.24 -19.84
CA GLY A 1043 3.71 -22.24 -19.01
C GLY A 1043 4.76 -23.05 -19.78
N VAL A 1044 5.79 -23.49 -19.08
CA VAL A 1044 6.89 -24.31 -19.61
C VAL A 1044 7.10 -25.51 -18.70
N HIS A 1045 7.17 -26.68 -19.31
CA HIS A 1045 7.18 -27.98 -18.64
C HIS A 1045 8.30 -28.83 -19.22
N ILE A 1046 9.25 -29.27 -18.38
CA ILE A 1046 10.49 -29.91 -18.82
C ILE A 1046 10.69 -31.21 -18.05
N ILE A 1047 11.04 -32.28 -18.77
CA ILE A 1047 11.59 -33.51 -18.20
C ILE A 1047 12.89 -33.85 -18.92
N GLY A 1048 13.99 -34.00 -18.20
CA GLY A 1048 15.31 -34.30 -18.76
C GLY A 1048 16.43 -34.15 -17.74
N ALA A 1049 17.67 -34.48 -18.13
CA ALA A 1049 18.82 -34.45 -17.22
C ALA A 1049 19.16 -33.05 -16.66
N TYR A 1050 18.78 -31.99 -17.38
CA TYR A 1050 19.09 -30.59 -17.03
C TYR A 1050 17.82 -29.74 -16.82
N ALA A 1051 16.68 -30.38 -16.54
CA ALA A 1051 15.41 -29.67 -16.36
C ALA A 1051 15.45 -28.66 -15.19
N ASP A 1052 16.24 -28.96 -14.15
CA ASP A 1052 16.41 -28.15 -12.94
C ASP A 1052 17.13 -26.82 -13.17
N THR A 1053 17.94 -26.72 -14.23
CA THR A 1053 18.64 -25.47 -14.60
C THR A 1053 18.01 -24.77 -15.79
N LEU A 1054 17.55 -25.53 -16.80
CA LEU A 1054 16.93 -25.00 -18.02
C LEU A 1054 15.66 -24.18 -17.73
N ILE A 1055 14.92 -24.53 -16.68
CA ILE A 1055 13.68 -23.83 -16.31
C ILE A 1055 13.90 -22.35 -15.97
N ASN A 1056 15.11 -21.96 -15.56
CA ASN A 1056 15.40 -20.56 -15.22
C ASN A 1056 15.38 -19.64 -16.44
N GLU A 1057 15.69 -20.15 -17.64
CA GLU A 1057 15.52 -19.36 -18.87
C GLU A 1057 14.03 -19.07 -19.11
N ALA A 1058 13.16 -20.06 -18.89
CA ALA A 1058 11.71 -19.87 -18.97
C ALA A 1058 11.19 -18.91 -17.90
N ALA A 1059 11.76 -18.92 -16.68
CA ALA A 1059 11.42 -17.97 -15.63
C ALA A 1059 11.73 -16.52 -16.04
N VAL A 1060 12.91 -16.27 -16.60
CA VAL A 1060 13.25 -14.96 -17.14
C VAL A 1060 12.31 -14.57 -18.28
N ALA A 1061 12.05 -15.47 -19.23
CA ALA A 1061 11.14 -15.23 -20.35
C ALA A 1061 9.73 -14.82 -19.87
N MET A 1062 9.17 -15.57 -18.92
CA MET A 1062 7.83 -15.31 -18.39
C MET A 1062 7.77 -14.04 -17.54
N ALA A 1063 8.81 -13.72 -16.78
CA ALA A 1063 8.90 -12.47 -16.02
C ALA A 1063 8.85 -11.22 -16.91
N TYR A 1064 9.35 -11.30 -18.16
CA TYR A 1064 9.25 -10.23 -19.15
C TYR A 1064 8.00 -10.31 -20.04
N GLY A 1065 7.09 -11.27 -19.81
CA GLY A 1065 5.90 -11.49 -20.63
C GLY A 1065 6.22 -11.91 -22.08
N ALA A 1066 7.35 -12.59 -22.29
CA ALA A 1066 7.85 -12.95 -23.61
C ALA A 1066 6.89 -13.88 -24.37
N ALA A 1067 6.86 -13.72 -25.69
CA ALA A 1067 6.23 -14.66 -26.62
C ALA A 1067 7.15 -15.85 -26.94
N ALA A 1068 6.59 -16.95 -27.45
CA ALA A 1068 7.41 -18.01 -28.04
C ALA A 1068 8.25 -17.46 -29.20
N GLU A 1069 7.72 -16.49 -29.95
CA GLU A 1069 8.47 -15.76 -30.98
C GLU A 1069 9.79 -15.18 -30.48
N ASP A 1070 9.76 -14.52 -29.33
CA ASP A 1070 10.93 -13.87 -28.75
C ASP A 1070 12.03 -14.88 -28.47
N ILE A 1071 11.67 -16.01 -27.83
CA ILE A 1071 12.62 -17.08 -27.48
C ILE A 1071 13.17 -17.78 -28.72
N TYR A 1072 12.32 -18.04 -29.73
CA TYR A 1072 12.79 -18.68 -30.97
C TYR A 1072 13.85 -17.81 -31.67
N ARG A 1073 13.68 -16.48 -31.65
CA ARG A 1073 14.56 -15.52 -32.33
C ARG A 1073 15.85 -15.24 -31.58
N ILE A 1074 15.94 -15.61 -30.30
CA ILE A 1074 17.19 -15.53 -29.53
C ILE A 1074 18.16 -16.61 -30.04
N CYS A 1075 19.39 -16.19 -30.33
CA CYS A 1075 20.47 -17.11 -30.69
C CYS A 1075 20.85 -17.95 -29.47
N HIS A 1076 20.68 -19.27 -29.58
CA HIS A 1076 21.12 -20.23 -28.57
C HIS A 1076 22.48 -20.80 -28.99
N SER A 1077 23.37 -21.04 -28.02
CA SER A 1077 24.64 -21.73 -28.27
C SER A 1077 24.38 -23.10 -28.93
N HIS A 1078 25.30 -23.54 -29.79
CA HIS A 1078 25.20 -24.84 -30.46
C HIS A 1078 26.54 -25.60 -30.40
N PRO A 1079 26.55 -26.90 -30.05
CA PRO A 1079 25.41 -27.67 -29.55
C PRO A 1079 25.16 -27.43 -28.05
N ASP A 1080 23.91 -27.16 -27.67
CA ASP A 1080 23.49 -26.87 -26.29
C ASP A 1080 22.14 -27.53 -25.96
N ILE A 1081 21.88 -27.79 -24.68
CA ILE A 1081 20.60 -28.35 -24.20
C ILE A 1081 19.48 -27.31 -24.31
N ASN A 1082 19.80 -26.02 -24.15
CA ASN A 1082 18.83 -24.93 -24.22
C ASN A 1082 18.17 -24.83 -25.62
N GLU A 1083 18.81 -25.34 -26.68
CA GLU A 1083 18.21 -25.44 -28.02
C GLU A 1083 16.86 -26.19 -28.01
N ALA A 1084 16.65 -27.14 -27.10
CA ALA A 1084 15.36 -27.81 -26.98
C ALA A 1084 14.22 -26.88 -26.55
N PHE A 1085 14.50 -25.87 -25.71
CA PHE A 1085 13.50 -24.86 -25.34
C PHE A 1085 13.18 -23.96 -26.54
N ARG A 1086 14.23 -23.49 -27.24
CA ARG A 1086 14.08 -22.76 -28.50
C ARG A 1086 13.22 -23.50 -29.52
N ASP A 1087 13.51 -24.78 -29.75
CA ASP A 1087 12.80 -25.60 -30.73
C ASP A 1087 11.34 -25.90 -30.32
N ALA A 1088 11.08 -26.04 -29.02
CA ALA A 1088 9.72 -26.14 -28.52
C ALA A 1088 8.94 -24.82 -28.76
N CYS A 1089 9.58 -23.67 -28.60
CA CYS A 1089 9.00 -22.37 -28.97
C CYS A 1089 8.75 -22.24 -30.47
N ILE A 1090 9.65 -22.74 -31.34
CA ILE A 1090 9.42 -22.82 -32.79
C ILE A 1090 8.17 -23.64 -33.10
N ASP A 1091 8.04 -24.84 -32.51
CA ASP A 1091 6.88 -25.71 -32.71
C ASP A 1091 5.56 -25.05 -32.24
N ALA A 1092 5.59 -24.32 -31.12
CA ALA A 1092 4.43 -23.56 -30.63
C ALA A 1092 4.05 -22.41 -31.58
N PHE A 1093 5.04 -21.67 -32.08
CA PHE A 1093 4.82 -20.49 -32.91
C PHE A 1093 4.19 -20.85 -34.27
N PHE A 1094 4.76 -21.82 -34.98
CA PHE A 1094 4.33 -22.18 -36.34
C PHE A 1094 3.12 -23.11 -36.41
N LYS A 1095 2.61 -23.59 -35.28
CA LYS A 1095 1.35 -24.36 -35.22
C LYS A 1095 0.16 -23.48 -35.60
N LYS A 1096 -0.57 -23.89 -36.64
CA LYS A 1096 -1.77 -23.21 -37.16
C LYS A 1096 -3.01 -23.50 -36.34
#